data_AF-A0A521DZD2-F1
#
_entry.id   AF-A0A521DZD2-F1
#
_cell.length_a   1.000
_cell.length_b   1.000
_cell.length_c   1.000
_cell.angle_alpha   90.00
_cell.angle_beta   90.00
_cell.angle_gamma   90.00
#
_symmetry.space_group_name_H-M   'P 1'
#
loop_
_entity.id
_entity.type
_entity.pdbx_description
1 polymer ?
#
loop_
_entity_poly.entity_id
_entity_poly.type
_entity_poly.pdbx_seq_one_letter_code
_entity_poly.pdbx_strand_id
1 'polypeptide(L)'
;MKVSPAVTTLLRSTAPTLLSALTLPPPLNALGAAIVANALGRYIAPGSATLSPAALSGVIEKNAADPEIMPALRRAESDLKTYEVENNFRFAELDQRDREAARSFQVESGMSERIFRGGITIVWVAVISMAMMILLLLLLTAGMVKIDATNTNFAMAAFGLIGSAVGFVNGLAATVVTFYWGSSQGSKEKTEALNASLKQASDELGQLVSRQIAPPQPVALLPAPEIAAPEPPPLITVRADPGLIRQILATLGQQHRQFEGSVTWALIAEGISVEGGRPVGTTGDPVTVTRIWKEFGIHCVAAAKRYGVPVELIVATIATESSGKPDAFRQEKNDASFGLMQTLLESAREALGDKRLSGNDLFKPDISIMAGTAYIARQRDKTNFDPVLVAAAYNAGSPRHAKFEGNRWRLWCHPPEGGYHIDKFVARFNDAMAVSRKDSWFADECPSFVGAFEPDAQTGNPAGPTPNNALAPLGAQSAAAAQATTILRALATPLPFAAIGGNKELVIAVQQKLSEQGYLDPPPDGSFGSVSGWAVHEFCLRNGIGDQLLDMAAAELLIAPKAPLANPVWSGDWMDRVIDHMARNGYWFSRFPECRNIVYLEGADPDGGMNSDEPDKFNDLRIVFWFDTQGAIKHLAWEATTEPGDFFTDNPVNPAGAARIKFGQYKAWAVGIHRGDHEALVQVADVSVYRDKNRDRIRTGDAIDTGIFGINQHWGYDVSRDSIKNTSAGCLVGRTTAGHKEFMQSVKSDPRYRANNSYKFVTTILPADQVLRA
;
A
#
# COMPACT_ATOMS: atom_id res chain seq x y z
N MET A 1 32.75 -15.55 9.34
CA MET A 1 33.40 -16.88 9.55
C MET A 1 32.37 -17.98 9.30
N LYS A 2 32.75 -19.19 8.83
CA LYS A 2 31.80 -20.31 8.73
C LYS A 2 31.71 -21.07 10.07
N VAL A 3 30.60 -20.90 10.79
CA VAL A 3 30.26 -21.67 12.01
C VAL A 3 29.67 -23.02 11.58
N SER A 4 29.97 -24.11 12.29
CA SER A 4 29.48 -25.45 11.91
C SER A 4 27.95 -25.54 11.99
N PRO A 5 27.29 -26.39 11.17
CA PRO A 5 25.82 -26.51 11.20
C PRO A 5 25.28 -26.95 12.56
N ALA A 6 26.00 -27.80 13.28
CA ALA A 6 25.61 -28.26 14.61
C ALA A 6 25.59 -27.10 15.63
N VAL A 7 26.65 -26.29 15.67
CA VAL A 7 26.73 -25.10 16.53
C VAL A 7 25.72 -24.05 16.12
N THR A 8 25.48 -23.88 14.81
CA THR A 8 24.49 -22.93 14.29
C THR A 8 23.08 -23.29 14.75
N THR A 9 22.71 -24.57 14.70
CA THR A 9 21.39 -25.03 15.16
C THR A 9 21.23 -24.84 16.67
N LEU A 10 22.27 -25.19 17.44
CA LEU A 10 22.27 -25.03 18.89
C LEU A 10 22.11 -23.56 19.28
N LEU A 11 23.00 -22.69 18.80
CA LEU A 11 22.98 -21.26 19.13
C LEU A 11 21.72 -20.55 18.62
N ARG A 12 21.17 -20.95 17.47
CA ARG A 12 19.91 -20.39 16.98
C ARG A 12 18.77 -20.59 17.98
N SER A 13 18.80 -21.68 18.75
CA SER A 13 17.78 -22.00 19.75
C SER A 13 18.09 -21.43 21.14
N THR A 14 19.36 -21.23 21.50
CA THR A 14 19.76 -20.90 22.87
C THR A 14 20.46 -19.57 23.06
N ALA A 15 21.22 -19.10 22.07
CA ALA A 15 22.01 -17.88 22.13
C ALA A 15 22.13 -17.23 20.74
N PRO A 16 21.02 -16.72 20.18
CA PRO A 16 20.98 -16.17 18.83
C PRO A 16 21.79 -14.88 18.65
N THR A 17 21.92 -14.03 19.67
CA THR A 17 22.80 -12.86 19.62
C THR A 17 24.26 -13.29 19.52
N LEU A 18 24.66 -14.34 20.25
CA LEU A 18 26.00 -14.92 20.11
C LEU A 18 26.24 -15.49 18.69
N LEU A 19 25.24 -16.13 18.08
CA LEU A 19 25.33 -16.58 16.69
C LEU A 19 25.55 -15.40 15.73
N SER A 20 24.74 -14.35 15.84
CA SER A 20 24.88 -13.13 15.02
C SER A 20 26.26 -12.51 15.20
N ALA A 21 26.72 -12.37 16.44
CA ALA A 21 28.03 -11.80 16.75
C ALA A 21 29.17 -12.60 16.10
N LEU A 22 29.17 -13.94 16.19
CA LEU A 22 30.21 -14.79 15.61
C LEU A 22 30.22 -14.81 14.07
N THR A 23 29.07 -14.55 13.44
CA THR A 23 28.95 -14.52 11.97
C THR A 23 29.47 -13.23 11.33
N LEU A 24 29.53 -12.13 12.09
CA LEU A 24 30.02 -10.84 11.62
C LEU A 24 31.51 -10.86 11.24
N PRO A 25 31.98 -9.89 10.43
CA PRO A 25 33.40 -9.69 10.20
C PRO A 25 34.11 -9.15 11.46
N PRO A 26 35.44 -9.37 11.61
CA PRO A 26 36.23 -8.70 12.63
C PRO A 26 36.15 -7.16 12.51
N PRO A 27 36.22 -6.40 13.61
CA PRO A 27 36.51 -6.85 14.99
C PRO A 27 35.26 -7.31 15.77
N LEU A 28 34.06 -7.22 15.20
CA LEU A 28 32.79 -7.43 15.93
C LEU A 28 32.60 -8.87 16.39
N ASN A 29 33.05 -9.84 15.60
CA ASN A 29 33.01 -11.25 16.03
C ASN A 29 33.97 -11.55 17.19
N ALA A 30 35.13 -10.88 17.24
CA ALA A 30 36.10 -11.01 18.31
C ALA A 30 35.58 -10.35 19.59
N LEU A 31 34.91 -9.20 19.47
CA LEU A 31 34.20 -8.55 20.58
C LEU A 31 33.12 -9.47 21.15
N GLY A 32 32.28 -10.05 20.28
CA GLY A 32 31.26 -11.02 20.68
C GLY A 32 31.84 -12.22 21.43
N ALA A 33 32.97 -12.75 20.96
CA ALA A 33 33.66 -13.87 21.61
C ALA A 33 34.29 -13.48 22.96
N ALA A 34 34.81 -12.26 23.09
CA ALA A 34 35.41 -11.75 24.32
C ALA A 34 34.37 -11.53 25.43
N ILE A 35 33.21 -10.94 25.09
CA ILE A 35 32.12 -10.66 26.05
C ILE A 35 31.63 -11.94 26.72
N VAL A 36 31.53 -13.04 25.97
CA VAL A 36 30.97 -14.30 26.48
C VAL A 36 32.01 -15.25 27.07
N ALA A 37 33.30 -14.90 27.02
CA ALA A 37 34.39 -15.76 27.49
C ALA A 37 34.22 -16.11 28.98
N ASN A 38 33.72 -15.18 29.81
CA ASN A 38 33.49 -15.43 31.23
C ASN A 38 32.31 -16.39 31.48
N ALA A 39 31.21 -16.23 30.73
CA ALA A 39 30.02 -17.10 30.84
C ALA A 39 30.33 -18.56 30.50
N LEU A 40 31.31 -18.78 29.61
CA LEU A 40 31.78 -20.12 29.21
C LEU A 40 33.05 -20.56 29.95
N GLY A 41 33.48 -19.81 30.98
CA GLY A 41 34.78 -19.97 31.65
C GLY A 41 35.11 -21.39 32.13
N ARG A 42 34.11 -22.16 32.56
CA ARG A 42 34.34 -23.56 33.01
C ARG A 42 34.66 -24.54 31.87
N TYR A 43 34.38 -24.17 30.63
CA TYR A 43 34.69 -24.95 29.42
C TYR A 43 35.98 -24.50 28.75
N ILE A 44 36.65 -23.52 29.34
CA ILE A 44 37.85 -22.86 28.81
C ILE A 44 39.00 -23.20 29.76
N ALA A 45 40.18 -23.50 29.21
CA ALA A 45 41.35 -23.79 30.03
C ALA A 45 41.72 -22.57 30.92
N PRO A 46 42.00 -22.76 32.21
CA PRO A 46 42.37 -21.66 33.11
C PRO A 46 43.60 -20.90 32.57
N GLY A 47 43.45 -19.61 32.29
CA GLY A 47 44.54 -18.73 31.80
C GLY A 47 44.37 -18.21 30.36
N SER A 48 43.35 -18.64 29.60
CA SER A 48 43.06 -18.08 28.28
C SER A 48 42.09 -16.90 28.39
N ALA A 49 42.62 -15.68 28.53
CA ALA A 49 41.81 -14.47 28.72
C ALA A 49 41.17 -13.93 27.42
N THR A 50 41.54 -14.46 26.25
CA THR A 50 40.98 -14.06 24.95
C THR A 50 40.77 -15.28 24.06
N LEU A 51 39.51 -15.63 23.82
CA LEU A 51 39.15 -16.67 22.86
C LEU A 51 38.89 -16.07 21.49
N SER A 52 39.56 -16.62 20.48
CA SER A 52 39.20 -16.31 19.10
C SER A 52 37.79 -16.87 18.80
N PRO A 53 37.02 -16.24 17.90
CA PRO A 53 35.70 -16.74 17.50
C PRO A 53 35.71 -18.21 17.04
N ALA A 54 36.83 -18.65 16.46
CA ALA A 54 37.04 -20.03 16.04
C ALA A 54 37.22 -21.00 17.22
N ALA A 55 38.00 -20.60 18.22
CA ALA A 55 38.18 -21.41 19.43
C ALA A 55 36.87 -21.52 20.21
N LEU A 56 36.10 -20.44 20.30
CA LEU A 56 34.80 -20.42 20.98
C LEU A 56 33.79 -21.36 20.31
N SER A 57 33.71 -21.32 18.98
CA SER A 57 32.83 -22.23 18.21
C SER A 57 33.20 -23.70 18.46
N GLY A 58 34.50 -24.02 18.52
CA GLY A 58 34.98 -25.36 18.83
C GLY A 58 34.69 -25.82 20.27
N VAL A 59 34.70 -24.90 21.24
CA VAL A 59 34.31 -25.19 22.65
C VAL A 59 32.83 -25.54 22.73
N ILE A 60 31.97 -24.79 22.03
CA ILE A 60 30.52 -25.03 22.01
C ILE A 60 30.21 -26.38 21.35
N GLU A 61 30.89 -26.69 20.24
CA GLU A 61 30.69 -27.94 19.51
C GLU A 61 31.07 -29.17 20.36
N LYS A 62 32.21 -29.12 21.05
CA LYS A 62 32.70 -30.24 21.88
C LYS A 62 31.85 -30.49 23.12
N ASN A 63 31.19 -29.46 23.65
CA ASN A 63 30.44 -29.54 24.90
C ASN A 63 28.91 -29.48 24.68
N ALA A 64 28.42 -29.60 23.44
CA ALA A 64 27.00 -29.49 23.10
C ALA A 64 26.10 -30.52 23.80
N ALA A 65 26.66 -31.65 24.26
CA ALA A 65 25.93 -32.70 24.96
C ALA A 65 25.96 -32.57 26.51
N ASP A 66 26.72 -31.62 27.05
CA ASP A 66 26.76 -31.37 28.49
C ASP A 66 25.46 -30.64 28.93
N PRO A 67 24.67 -31.17 29.88
CA PRO A 67 23.44 -30.53 30.38
C PRO A 67 23.65 -29.09 30.83
N GLU A 68 24.86 -28.80 31.31
CA GLU A 68 25.22 -27.54 31.88
C GLU A 68 25.55 -26.48 30.80
N ILE A 69 25.91 -26.86 29.56
CA ILE A 69 26.28 -25.91 28.50
C ILE A 69 25.14 -24.94 28.16
N MET A 70 23.89 -25.39 28.31
CA MET A 70 22.69 -24.63 27.98
C MET A 70 22.52 -23.40 28.89
N PRO A 71 22.56 -23.53 30.24
CA PRO A 71 22.66 -22.39 31.14
C PRO A 71 23.80 -21.43 30.82
N ALA A 72 25.00 -21.94 30.48
CA ALA A 72 26.16 -21.10 30.18
C ALA A 72 25.97 -20.30 28.88
N LEU A 73 25.38 -20.90 27.85
CA LEU A 73 25.01 -20.22 26.61
C LEU A 73 23.92 -19.17 26.81
N ARG A 74 22.93 -19.43 27.69
CA ARG A 74 21.91 -18.43 28.05
C ARG A 74 22.51 -17.25 28.82
N ARG A 75 23.51 -17.51 29.67
CA ARG A 75 24.26 -16.45 30.35
C ARG A 75 25.08 -15.63 29.35
N ALA A 76 25.78 -16.29 28.43
CA ALA A 76 26.50 -15.63 27.34
C ALA A 76 25.59 -14.74 26.47
N GLU A 77 24.39 -15.22 26.15
CA GLU A 77 23.35 -14.45 25.45
C GLU A 77 22.91 -13.22 26.25
N SER A 78 22.75 -13.36 27.56
CA SER A 78 22.41 -12.25 28.45
C SER A 78 23.52 -11.21 28.50
N ASP A 79 24.78 -11.63 28.65
CA ASP A 79 25.93 -10.73 28.74
C ASP A 79 26.10 -9.93 27.44
N LEU A 80 25.89 -10.56 26.28
CA LEU A 80 25.88 -9.87 24.99
C LEU A 80 24.74 -8.86 24.85
N LYS A 81 23.53 -9.21 25.28
CA LYS A 81 22.38 -8.29 25.22
C LYS A 81 22.55 -7.09 26.14
N THR A 82 23.13 -7.29 27.32
CA THR A 82 23.48 -6.18 28.21
C THR A 82 24.50 -5.26 27.52
N TYR A 83 25.54 -5.84 26.92
CA TYR A 83 26.53 -5.05 26.18
C TYR A 83 25.92 -4.27 25.00
N GLU A 84 24.99 -4.88 24.25
CA GLU A 84 24.25 -4.23 23.15
C GLU A 84 23.45 -3.01 23.65
N VAL A 85 22.81 -3.12 24.81
CA VAL A 85 22.03 -2.03 25.42
C VAL A 85 22.93 -0.92 25.94
N GLU A 86 24.00 -1.26 26.66
CA GLU A 86 24.91 -0.29 27.27
C GLU A 86 25.68 0.52 26.22
N ASN A 87 26.02 -0.10 25.09
CA ASN A 87 26.78 0.54 24.02
C ASN A 87 25.89 1.01 22.85
N ASN A 88 24.56 0.93 23.01
CA ASN A 88 23.56 1.33 22.03
C ASN A 88 23.87 0.79 20.61
N PHE A 89 24.14 -0.50 20.54
CA PHE A 89 24.67 -1.20 19.38
C PHE A 89 24.03 -2.59 19.30
N ARG A 90 23.71 -3.12 18.10
CA ARG A 90 23.10 -4.45 17.94
C ARG A 90 23.82 -5.28 16.89
N PHE A 91 24.30 -6.47 17.26
CA PHE A 91 25.01 -7.38 16.36
C PHE A 91 24.09 -7.89 15.22
N ALA A 92 22.80 -8.09 15.49
CA ALA A 92 21.84 -8.58 14.50
C ALA A 92 21.48 -7.54 13.40
N GLU A 93 21.42 -6.26 13.76
CA GLU A 93 21.09 -5.18 12.81
C GLU A 93 22.25 -4.90 11.84
N LEU A 94 23.49 -5.14 12.28
CA LEU A 94 24.67 -4.98 11.43
C LEU A 94 24.83 -6.11 10.40
N ASP A 95 24.44 -7.33 10.75
CA ASP A 95 24.37 -8.45 9.78
C ASP A 95 23.30 -8.19 8.71
N GLN A 96 22.21 -7.50 9.05
CA GLN A 96 21.17 -7.10 8.09
C GLN A 96 21.58 -5.92 7.20
N ARG A 97 22.15 -4.86 7.79
CA ARG A 97 22.62 -3.68 7.04
C ARG A 97 23.70 -4.00 6.02
N ASP A 98 24.61 -4.92 6.31
CA ASP A 98 25.67 -5.31 5.37
C ASP A 98 25.09 -6.06 4.15
N ARG A 99 24.04 -6.87 4.36
CA ARG A 99 23.30 -7.57 3.29
C ARG A 99 22.41 -6.63 2.47
N GLU A 100 21.86 -5.61 3.11
CA GLU A 100 21.04 -4.58 2.45
C GLU A 100 21.88 -3.57 1.68
N ALA A 101 23.05 -3.16 2.21
CA ALA A 101 23.99 -2.30 1.50
C ALA A 101 24.54 -2.95 0.22
N ALA A 102 24.77 -4.27 0.24
CA ALA A 102 25.15 -5.03 -0.95
C ALA A 102 24.03 -5.09 -2.01
N ARG A 103 22.75 -4.99 -1.60
CA ARG A 103 21.59 -4.99 -2.49
C ARG A 103 21.20 -3.59 -2.99
N SER A 104 21.29 -2.56 -2.15
CA SER A 104 20.93 -1.18 -2.51
C SER A 104 21.92 -0.55 -3.49
N PHE A 105 23.21 -0.94 -3.44
CA PHE A 105 24.19 -0.54 -4.45
C PHE A 105 23.84 -0.99 -5.88
N GLN A 106 23.06 -2.06 -6.04
CA GLN A 106 22.61 -2.56 -7.35
C GLN A 106 21.34 -1.88 -7.86
N VAL A 107 20.53 -1.25 -7.00
CA VAL A 107 19.16 -0.82 -7.33
C VAL A 107 19.05 0.71 -7.49
N GLU A 108 19.88 1.50 -6.82
CA GLU A 108 19.61 2.95 -6.66
C GLU A 108 20.27 3.91 -7.66
N SER A 109 20.99 3.43 -8.69
CA SER A 109 21.61 4.34 -9.67
C SER A 109 21.15 4.04 -11.09
N GLY A 110 20.03 4.66 -11.49
CA GLY A 110 19.58 4.85 -12.88
C GLY A 110 20.56 5.62 -13.79
N MET A 111 21.87 5.44 -13.59
CA MET A 111 22.98 5.84 -14.46
C MET A 111 23.30 4.79 -15.55
N SER A 112 22.55 3.68 -15.62
CA SER A 112 22.91 2.55 -16.47
C SER A 112 22.94 2.91 -17.95
N GLU A 113 21.98 3.64 -18.51
CA GLU A 113 21.94 3.79 -19.97
C GLU A 113 23.02 4.73 -20.54
N ARG A 114 23.36 5.81 -19.84
CA ARG A 114 24.43 6.75 -20.27
C ARG A 114 25.84 6.22 -19.95
N ILE A 115 26.04 5.56 -18.81
CA ILE A 115 27.35 4.95 -18.47
C ILE A 115 27.58 3.65 -19.25
N PHE A 116 26.55 2.86 -19.53
CA PHE A 116 26.66 1.66 -20.37
C PHE A 116 26.98 2.02 -21.82
N ARG A 117 26.30 3.04 -22.40
CA ARG A 117 26.68 3.56 -23.73
C ARG A 117 28.08 4.19 -23.72
N GLY A 118 28.46 4.94 -22.68
CA GLY A 118 29.80 5.50 -22.53
C GLY A 118 30.90 4.42 -22.40
N GLY A 119 30.66 3.40 -21.58
CA GLY A 119 31.56 2.27 -21.35
C GLY A 119 31.73 1.38 -22.59
N ILE A 120 30.63 1.08 -23.29
CA ILE A 120 30.67 0.37 -24.58
C ILE A 120 31.46 1.18 -25.63
N THR A 121 31.33 2.51 -25.64
CA THR A 121 32.09 3.37 -26.57
C THR A 121 33.59 3.29 -26.30
N ILE A 122 34.02 3.28 -25.03
CA ILE A 122 35.43 3.13 -24.64
C ILE A 122 35.97 1.75 -25.05
N VAL A 123 35.17 0.69 -24.90
CA VAL A 123 35.54 -0.67 -25.33
C VAL A 123 35.71 -0.72 -26.85
N TRP A 124 34.82 -0.11 -27.63
CA TRP A 124 34.95 -0.04 -29.08
C TRP A 124 36.18 0.74 -29.53
N VAL A 125 36.53 1.84 -28.85
CA VAL A 125 37.77 2.57 -29.11
C VAL A 125 39.00 1.68 -28.87
N ALA A 126 39.03 0.89 -27.78
CA ALA A 126 40.14 0.00 -27.49
C ALA A 126 40.26 -1.16 -28.50
N VAL A 127 39.13 -1.76 -28.89
CA VAL A 127 39.08 -2.87 -29.86
C VAL A 127 39.51 -2.41 -31.26
N ILE A 128 39.06 -1.24 -31.71
CA ILE A 128 39.48 -0.66 -33.00
C ILE A 128 40.98 -0.32 -32.98
N SER A 129 41.48 0.23 -31.86
CA SER A 129 42.91 0.53 -31.71
C SER A 129 43.78 -0.72 -31.78
N MET A 130 43.35 -1.81 -31.14
CA MET A 130 44.05 -3.09 -31.17
C MET A 130 44.01 -3.74 -32.56
N ALA A 131 42.87 -3.67 -33.25
CA ALA A 131 42.74 -4.16 -34.62
C ALA A 131 43.66 -3.41 -35.60
N MET A 132 43.80 -2.08 -35.47
CA MET A 132 44.73 -1.30 -36.28
C MET A 132 46.20 -1.64 -36.01
N MET A 133 46.57 -1.90 -34.76
CA MET A 133 47.94 -2.30 -34.40
C MET A 133 48.28 -3.69 -34.96
N ILE A 134 47.34 -4.65 -34.87
CA ILE A 134 47.49 -5.99 -35.47
C ILE A 134 47.61 -5.87 -36.99
N LEU A 135 46.79 -5.03 -37.64
CA LEU A 135 46.87 -4.77 -39.07
C LEU A 135 48.24 -4.20 -39.48
N LEU A 136 48.77 -3.23 -38.73
CA LEU A 136 50.08 -2.63 -38.99
C LEU A 136 51.22 -3.67 -38.86
N LEU A 137 51.16 -4.54 -37.84
CA LEU A 137 52.10 -5.65 -37.66
C LEU A 137 52.00 -6.66 -38.81
N LEU A 138 50.79 -7.00 -39.25
CA LEU A 138 50.58 -7.87 -40.40
C LEU A 138 51.15 -7.27 -41.70
N LEU A 139 50.94 -5.98 -41.94
CA LEU A 139 51.50 -5.27 -43.11
C LEU A 139 53.04 -5.20 -43.10
N LEU A 140 53.65 -5.12 -41.92
CA LEU A 140 55.10 -5.21 -41.73
C LEU A 140 55.62 -6.63 -42.01
N THR A 141 54.96 -7.67 -41.48
CA THR A 141 55.36 -9.07 -41.70
C THR A 141 55.13 -9.55 -43.14
N ALA A 142 54.12 -9.00 -43.81
CA ALA A 142 53.86 -9.23 -45.24
C ALA A 142 54.84 -8.47 -46.15
N GLY A 143 55.78 -7.70 -45.59
CA GLY A 143 56.81 -6.96 -46.34
C GLY A 143 56.28 -5.75 -47.12
N MET A 144 55.02 -5.36 -46.91
CA MET A 144 54.38 -4.22 -47.58
C MET A 144 54.76 -2.88 -46.94
N VAL A 145 55.29 -2.89 -45.71
CA VAL A 145 55.89 -1.74 -45.04
C VAL A 145 57.31 -2.12 -44.65
N LYS A 146 58.32 -1.34 -45.08
CA LYS A 146 59.73 -1.59 -44.75
C LYS A 146 60.22 -0.51 -43.79
N ILE A 147 60.67 -0.91 -42.60
CA ILE A 147 61.28 0.00 -41.62
C ILE A 147 62.80 -0.07 -41.79
N ASP A 148 63.42 1.07 -42.05
CA ASP A 148 64.88 1.19 -42.18
C ASP A 148 65.54 1.03 -40.80
N ALA A 149 66.23 -0.10 -40.62
CA ALA A 149 66.79 -0.54 -39.34
C ALA A 149 68.05 0.23 -38.89
N THR A 150 68.53 1.19 -39.68
CA THR A 150 69.72 1.98 -39.35
C THR A 150 69.45 3.16 -38.42
N ASN A 151 68.19 3.58 -38.27
CA ASN A 151 67.81 4.69 -37.39
C ASN A 151 67.27 4.16 -36.05
N THR A 152 68.20 3.80 -35.17
CA THR A 152 67.94 3.25 -33.82
C THR A 152 66.99 4.12 -32.99
N ASN A 153 66.97 5.44 -33.22
CA ASN A 153 66.04 6.36 -32.55
C ASN A 153 64.58 6.14 -32.99
N PHE A 154 64.34 5.81 -34.26
CA PHE A 154 63.00 5.53 -34.77
C PHE A 154 62.50 4.17 -34.27
N ALA A 155 63.36 3.15 -34.24
CA ALA A 155 63.02 1.84 -33.68
C ALA A 155 62.70 1.94 -32.18
N MET A 156 63.52 2.66 -31.40
CA MET A 156 63.25 2.89 -29.98
C MET A 156 61.96 3.68 -29.74
N ALA A 157 61.66 4.69 -30.57
CA ALA A 157 60.40 5.45 -30.47
C ALA A 157 59.18 4.58 -30.84
N ALA A 158 59.28 3.75 -31.87
CA ALA A 158 58.21 2.84 -32.29
C ALA A 158 57.93 1.75 -31.24
N PHE A 159 58.97 1.11 -30.70
CA PHE A 159 58.82 0.14 -29.61
C PHE A 159 58.34 0.79 -28.30
N GLY A 160 58.75 2.03 -28.02
CA GLY A 160 58.25 2.80 -26.88
C GLY A 160 56.76 3.14 -27.00
N LEU A 161 56.29 3.51 -28.20
CA LEU A 161 54.88 3.77 -28.48
C LEU A 161 54.02 2.50 -28.42
N ILE A 162 54.49 1.39 -28.98
CA ILE A 162 53.81 0.09 -28.90
C ILE A 162 53.76 -0.39 -27.44
N GLY A 163 54.87 -0.28 -26.70
CA GLY A 163 54.92 -0.63 -25.29
C GLY A 163 53.97 0.22 -24.43
N SER A 164 53.86 1.52 -24.73
CA SER A 164 52.94 2.42 -24.05
C SER A 164 51.47 2.11 -24.37
N ALA A 165 51.16 1.79 -25.63
CA ALA A 165 49.81 1.40 -26.05
C ALA A 165 49.38 0.06 -25.43
N VAL A 166 50.26 -0.94 -25.43
CA VAL A 166 50.02 -2.23 -24.76
C VAL A 166 49.88 -2.03 -23.25
N GLY A 167 50.73 -1.21 -22.64
CA GLY A 167 50.64 -0.86 -21.21
C GLY A 167 49.31 -0.17 -20.84
N PHE A 168 48.85 0.75 -21.69
CA PHE A 168 47.58 1.45 -21.50
C PHE A 168 46.36 0.52 -21.64
N VAL A 169 46.37 -0.37 -22.64
CA VAL A 169 45.33 -1.39 -22.82
C VAL A 169 45.32 -2.37 -21.65
N ASN A 170 46.49 -2.81 -21.18
CA ASN A 170 46.59 -3.70 -20.02
C ASN A 170 46.12 -3.00 -18.73
N GLY A 171 46.39 -1.70 -18.58
CA GLY A 171 45.89 -0.88 -17.47
C GLY A 171 44.37 -0.73 -17.46
N LEU A 172 43.76 -0.49 -18.63
CA LEU A 172 42.30 -0.42 -18.76
C LEU A 172 41.65 -1.80 -18.57
N ALA A 173 42.24 -2.87 -19.11
CA ALA A 173 41.77 -4.24 -18.91
C ALA A 173 41.85 -4.66 -17.44
N ALA A 174 42.94 -4.32 -16.75
CA ALA A 174 43.08 -4.54 -15.32
C ALA A 174 42.03 -3.75 -14.53
N THR A 175 41.71 -2.52 -14.93
CA THR A 175 40.67 -1.70 -14.28
C THR A 175 39.27 -2.31 -14.48
N VAL A 176 38.95 -2.79 -15.69
CA VAL A 176 37.67 -3.45 -16.01
C VAL A 176 37.54 -4.80 -15.30
N VAL A 177 38.61 -5.60 -15.26
CA VAL A 177 38.66 -6.87 -14.53
C VAL A 177 38.61 -6.64 -13.03
N THR A 178 39.23 -5.58 -12.52
CA THR A 178 39.13 -5.20 -11.09
C THR A 178 37.71 -4.74 -10.74
N PHE A 179 37.04 -4.03 -11.64
CA PHE A 179 35.67 -3.57 -11.45
C PHE A 179 34.65 -4.73 -11.47
N TYR A 180 34.85 -5.74 -12.32
CA TYR A 180 33.93 -6.89 -12.44
C TYR A 180 34.30 -8.11 -11.58
N TRP A 181 35.58 -8.32 -11.26
CA TRP A 181 36.07 -9.53 -10.59
C TRP A 181 37.07 -9.27 -9.43
N GLY A 182 37.40 -8.03 -9.10
CA GLY A 182 38.53 -7.67 -8.23
C GLY A 182 38.24 -7.52 -6.73
N SER A 183 37.37 -8.32 -6.12
CA SER A 183 37.05 -8.14 -4.68
C SER A 183 38.04 -8.77 -3.69
N SER A 184 39.11 -9.48 -4.12
CA SER A 184 39.81 -10.40 -3.20
C SER A 184 41.29 -10.14 -2.88
N GLN A 185 41.96 -9.09 -3.40
CA GLN A 185 43.41 -8.93 -3.17
C GLN A 185 43.85 -7.60 -2.54
N GLY A 186 43.11 -6.51 -2.71
CA GLY A 186 43.41 -5.23 -2.04
C GLY A 186 43.08 -5.17 -0.54
N SER A 187 42.38 -6.17 0.01
CA SER A 187 41.98 -6.18 1.42
C SER A 187 43.10 -6.64 2.36
N LYS A 188 44.07 -7.46 1.91
CA LYS A 188 45.05 -8.09 2.80
C LYS A 188 46.05 -7.09 3.42
N GLU A 189 46.62 -6.20 2.62
CA GLU A 189 47.61 -5.22 3.11
C GLU A 189 46.97 -4.14 3.99
N LYS A 190 45.73 -3.72 3.68
CA LYS A 190 44.94 -2.83 4.57
C LYS A 190 44.53 -3.51 5.87
N THR A 191 44.26 -4.82 5.85
CA THR A 191 43.85 -5.59 7.03
C THR A 191 45.00 -5.77 8.03
N GLU A 192 46.24 -5.96 7.56
CA GLU A 192 47.41 -6.09 8.45
C GLU A 192 47.77 -4.77 9.13
N ALA A 193 47.71 -3.64 8.41
CA ALA A 193 47.92 -2.32 8.99
C ALA A 193 46.80 -1.94 9.99
N LEU A 194 45.56 -2.27 9.66
CA LEU A 194 44.40 -2.02 10.53
C LEU A 194 44.42 -2.89 11.80
N ASN A 195 44.86 -4.16 11.68
CA ASN A 195 44.99 -5.07 12.82
C ASN A 195 46.08 -4.65 13.80
N ALA A 196 47.17 -4.03 13.32
CA ALA A 196 48.21 -3.49 14.19
C ALA A 196 47.70 -2.28 15.00
N SER A 197 46.95 -1.38 14.38
CA SER A 197 46.33 -0.23 15.06
C SER A 197 45.21 -0.64 16.03
N LEU A 198 44.42 -1.67 15.68
CA LEU A 198 43.34 -2.20 16.53
C LEU A 198 43.86 -2.91 17.79
N LYS A 199 45.02 -3.60 17.69
CA LYS A 199 45.64 -4.25 18.85
C LYS A 199 46.08 -3.23 19.89
N GLN A 200 46.64 -2.10 19.45
CA GLN A 200 47.09 -1.03 20.34
C GLN A 200 45.92 -0.32 21.05
N ALA A 201 44.81 -0.08 20.34
CA ALA A 201 43.61 0.52 20.93
C ALA A 201 42.89 -0.41 21.92
N SER A 202 42.94 -1.73 21.69
CA SER A 202 42.32 -2.72 22.58
C SER A 202 43.05 -2.85 23.92
N ASP A 203 44.38 -2.72 23.92
CA ASP A 203 45.19 -2.79 25.14
C ASP A 203 44.98 -1.56 26.05
N GLU A 204 44.71 -0.39 25.48
CA GLU A 204 44.39 0.85 26.22
C GLU A 204 43.00 0.81 26.87
N LEU A 205 42.00 0.26 26.17
CA LEU A 205 40.63 0.12 26.68
C LEU A 205 40.52 -0.92 27.82
N GLY A 206 41.29 -2.01 27.76
CA GLY A 206 41.28 -3.07 28.77
C GLY A 206 41.77 -2.61 30.16
N GLN A 207 42.67 -1.63 30.21
CA GLN A 207 43.18 -1.09 31.48
C GLN A 207 42.18 -0.15 32.19
N LEU A 208 41.26 0.46 31.44
CA LEU A 208 40.27 1.40 31.99
C LEU A 208 39.11 0.69 32.71
N VAL A 209 38.72 -0.50 32.23
CA VAL A 209 37.55 -1.24 32.74
C VAL A 209 37.83 -1.97 34.06
N SER A 210 39.09 -2.36 34.33
CA SER A 210 39.43 -3.14 35.53
C SER A 210 39.44 -2.35 36.86
N ARG A 211 39.13 -1.04 36.85
CA ARG A 211 39.20 -0.18 38.04
C ARG A 211 37.88 0.07 38.76
N GLN A 212 36.73 -0.36 38.23
CA GLN A 212 35.44 -0.11 38.87
C GLN A 212 34.65 -1.41 39.05
N ILE A 213 34.20 -1.63 40.29
CA ILE A 213 33.16 -2.56 40.78
C ILE A 213 33.70 -3.73 41.63
N ALA A 214 33.41 -3.65 42.94
CA ALA A 214 33.38 -4.74 43.92
C ALA A 214 31.96 -4.79 44.56
N PRO A 215 31.43 -5.95 45.03
CA PRO A 215 30.00 -6.10 45.35
C PRO A 215 29.65 -6.16 46.86
N PRO A 216 28.38 -5.88 47.25
CA PRO A 216 27.79 -6.41 48.50
C PRO A 216 26.47 -7.22 48.33
N GLN A 217 26.06 -7.91 49.41
CA GLN A 217 25.19 -9.10 49.51
C GLN A 217 23.68 -8.87 49.88
N PRO A 218 22.78 -9.89 49.83
CA PRO A 218 21.32 -9.76 49.91
C PRO A 218 20.63 -10.17 51.24
N VAL A 219 19.40 -9.67 51.47
CA VAL A 219 18.51 -9.99 52.63
C VAL A 219 17.12 -10.48 52.17
N ALA A 220 16.51 -11.40 52.93
CA ALA A 220 15.30 -12.18 52.64
C ALA A 220 13.96 -11.58 53.14
N LEU A 221 12.83 -12.08 52.59
CA LEU A 221 11.43 -11.62 52.77
C LEU A 221 10.59 -12.53 53.71
N LEU A 222 9.56 -11.96 54.35
CA LEU A 222 8.44 -12.65 55.02
C LEU A 222 7.07 -12.11 54.51
N PRO A 223 5.96 -12.89 54.61
CA PRO A 223 4.67 -12.58 53.94
C PRO A 223 3.61 -11.94 54.87
N ALA A 224 2.59 -11.31 54.28
CA ALA A 224 1.45 -10.68 54.97
C ALA A 224 0.08 -11.09 54.35
N PRO A 225 -1.05 -10.95 55.09
CA PRO A 225 -2.22 -11.83 54.98
C PRO A 225 -3.40 -11.25 54.15
N GLU A 226 -4.38 -12.14 53.93
CA GLU A 226 -5.55 -12.06 53.04
C GLU A 226 -6.71 -11.20 53.62
N ILE A 227 -7.29 -10.30 52.81
CA ILE A 227 -8.51 -9.54 53.12
C ILE A 227 -9.56 -9.80 52.02
N ALA A 228 -10.79 -10.10 52.46
CA ALA A 228 -11.95 -10.40 51.62
C ALA A 228 -12.34 -9.25 50.67
N ALA A 229 -12.71 -9.62 49.44
CA ALA A 229 -13.03 -8.70 48.35
C ALA A 229 -14.44 -8.09 48.49
N PRO A 230 -14.62 -6.78 48.22
CA PRO A 230 -15.94 -6.19 48.02
C PRO A 230 -16.50 -6.56 46.64
N GLU A 231 -17.82 -6.66 46.53
CA GLU A 231 -18.51 -6.91 45.26
C GLU A 231 -18.15 -5.84 44.20
N PRO A 232 -17.89 -6.25 42.95
CA PRO A 232 -17.50 -5.31 41.90
C PRO A 232 -18.67 -4.45 41.43
N PRO A 233 -18.42 -3.18 41.06
CA PRO A 233 -19.44 -2.32 40.44
C PRO A 233 -19.86 -2.87 39.07
N PRO A 234 -21.04 -2.47 38.55
CA PRO A 234 -21.53 -2.98 37.27
C PRO A 234 -20.59 -2.54 36.14
N LEU A 235 -20.09 -3.53 35.40
CA LEU A 235 -19.27 -3.34 34.20
C LEU A 235 -20.07 -2.56 33.16
N ILE A 236 -19.53 -1.42 32.72
CA ILE A 236 -20.03 -0.71 31.54
C ILE A 236 -19.70 -1.58 30.32
N THR A 237 -20.60 -2.47 29.97
CA THR A 237 -20.57 -3.22 28.71
C THR A 237 -21.04 -2.30 27.59
N VAL A 238 -20.14 -1.53 26.98
CA VAL A 238 -20.46 -0.87 25.71
C VAL A 238 -20.37 -1.93 24.61
N ARG A 239 -21.42 -2.75 24.49
CA ARG A 239 -21.60 -3.59 23.30
C ARG A 239 -21.72 -2.62 22.12
N ALA A 240 -20.91 -2.81 21.08
CA ALA A 240 -21.06 -2.05 19.85
C ALA A 240 -22.47 -2.26 19.28
N ASP A 241 -23.09 -1.20 18.76
CA ASP A 241 -24.32 -1.30 17.97
C ASP A 241 -24.08 -2.30 16.82
N PRO A 242 -24.98 -3.27 16.57
CA PRO A 242 -24.85 -4.20 15.44
C PRO A 242 -24.59 -3.52 14.08
N GLY A 243 -25.08 -2.29 13.88
CA GLY A 243 -24.84 -1.51 12.66
C GLY A 243 -23.50 -0.78 12.62
N LEU A 244 -22.76 -0.72 13.73
CA LEU A 244 -21.54 0.07 13.85
C LEU A 244 -20.48 -0.36 12.83
N ILE A 245 -20.22 -1.66 12.66
CA ILE A 245 -19.15 -2.13 11.79
C ILE A 245 -19.42 -1.68 10.35
N ARG A 246 -20.69 -1.77 9.89
CA ARG A 246 -21.07 -1.26 8.57
C ARG A 246 -20.95 0.27 8.49
N GLN A 247 -21.28 0.99 9.57
CA GLN A 247 -21.13 2.46 9.62
C GLN A 247 -19.67 2.91 9.54
N ILE A 248 -18.78 2.28 10.31
CA ILE A 248 -17.35 2.65 10.32
C ILE A 248 -16.66 2.21 9.04
N LEU A 249 -17.08 1.11 8.38
CA LEU A 249 -16.54 0.68 7.09
C LEU A 249 -16.67 1.76 6.01
N ALA A 250 -17.72 2.59 6.06
CA ALA A 250 -17.87 3.71 5.13
C ALA A 250 -16.75 4.77 5.27
N THR A 251 -16.23 4.95 6.48
CA THR A 251 -15.09 5.83 6.77
C THR A 251 -13.76 5.13 6.50
N LEU A 252 -13.62 3.89 7.00
CA LEU A 252 -12.39 3.13 6.87
C LEU A 252 -12.07 2.75 5.41
N GLY A 253 -13.09 2.60 4.56
CA GLY A 253 -12.93 2.29 3.13
C GLY A 253 -12.46 3.44 2.25
N GLN A 254 -12.39 4.66 2.78
CA GLN A 254 -11.81 5.82 2.07
C GLN A 254 -10.31 5.90 2.35
N GLN A 255 -9.50 6.37 1.40
CA GLN A 255 -8.07 6.63 1.68
C GLN A 255 -7.97 7.75 2.73
N HIS A 256 -7.45 7.41 3.90
CA HIS A 256 -7.26 8.33 5.02
C HIS A 256 -5.86 8.17 5.61
N ARG A 257 -5.47 9.15 6.42
CA ARG A 257 -4.19 9.16 7.14
C ARG A 257 -4.40 9.82 8.50
N GLN A 258 -3.62 9.43 9.51
CA GLN A 258 -3.74 10.02 10.85
C GLN A 258 -2.95 11.33 10.99
N PHE A 259 -1.76 11.40 10.39
CA PHE A 259 -0.87 12.55 10.51
C PHE A 259 -0.39 13.02 9.14
N GLU A 260 -0.06 14.31 9.03
CA GLU A 260 0.53 14.85 7.81
C GLU A 260 1.88 14.15 7.52
N GLY A 261 2.13 13.81 6.26
CA GLY A 261 3.32 13.07 5.85
C GLY A 261 3.34 11.58 6.23
N SER A 262 2.23 11.04 6.78
CA SER A 262 1.99 9.59 6.81
C SER A 262 1.42 9.09 5.49
N VAL A 263 1.68 7.80 5.22
CA VAL A 263 1.02 7.09 4.15
C VAL A 263 -0.48 7.09 4.36
N THR A 264 -1.21 7.06 3.26
CA THR A 264 -2.65 6.86 3.23
C THR A 264 -2.97 5.37 3.27
N TRP A 265 -4.08 5.00 3.90
CA TRP A 265 -4.61 3.65 3.85
C TRP A 265 -6.13 3.64 3.77
N ALA A 266 -6.68 2.52 3.32
CA ALA A 266 -8.11 2.23 3.32
C ALA A 266 -8.35 0.75 3.61
N LEU A 267 -9.39 0.43 4.36
CA LEU A 267 -9.90 -0.92 4.56
C LEU A 267 -10.87 -1.27 3.43
N ILE A 268 -10.42 -2.09 2.49
CA ILE A 268 -11.23 -2.64 1.40
C ILE A 268 -11.58 -4.11 1.67
N ALA A 269 -12.41 -4.71 0.82
CA ALA A 269 -12.84 -6.09 0.97
C ALA A 269 -11.63 -7.04 1.13
N GLU A 270 -10.60 -6.88 0.31
CA GLU A 270 -9.40 -7.74 0.31
C GLU A 270 -8.46 -7.49 1.51
N GLY A 271 -8.63 -6.39 2.26
CA GLY A 271 -7.78 -6.01 3.40
C GLY A 271 -7.42 -4.52 3.39
N ILE A 272 -6.35 -4.16 4.09
CA ILE A 272 -5.81 -2.79 4.16
C ILE A 272 -4.97 -2.51 2.91
N SER A 273 -5.47 -1.58 2.09
CA SER A 273 -4.77 -0.96 0.98
C SER A 273 -3.93 0.20 1.49
N VAL A 274 -2.64 0.26 1.15
CA VAL A 274 -1.73 1.35 1.53
C VAL A 274 -1.35 2.11 0.27
N GLU A 275 -1.49 3.45 0.27
CA GLU A 275 -1.25 4.32 -0.88
C GLU A 275 -2.04 3.87 -2.14
N GLY A 276 -3.26 3.35 -1.94
CA GLY A 276 -4.07 2.79 -3.02
C GLY A 276 -3.56 1.48 -3.61
N GLY A 277 -2.45 0.92 -3.10
CA GLY A 277 -1.92 -0.36 -3.54
C GLY A 277 -2.79 -1.55 -3.12
N ARG A 278 -2.64 -2.69 -3.80
CA ARG A 278 -3.34 -3.93 -3.43
C ARG A 278 -2.97 -4.33 -1.98
N PRO A 279 -3.93 -4.77 -1.14
CA PRO A 279 -3.61 -5.34 0.17
C PRO A 279 -2.63 -6.51 0.05
N VAL A 280 -1.50 -6.39 0.75
CA VAL A 280 -0.44 -7.40 0.76
C VAL A 280 -0.48 -8.14 2.10
N GLY A 281 -0.69 -9.45 2.04
CA GLY A 281 -0.60 -10.36 3.18
C GLY A 281 0.84 -10.78 3.48
N THR A 282 1.02 -11.83 4.29
CA THR A 282 2.36 -12.40 4.46
C THR A 282 2.78 -13.22 3.25
N THR A 283 4.10 -13.41 3.08
CA THR A 283 4.63 -14.19 1.95
C THR A 283 4.25 -15.67 2.09
N GLY A 284 3.57 -16.21 1.08
CA GLY A 284 3.12 -17.59 1.04
C GLY A 284 1.71 -17.77 1.62
N ASP A 285 1.34 -19.01 1.92
CA ASP A 285 0.02 -19.30 2.48
C ASP A 285 -0.12 -18.73 3.90
N PRO A 286 -1.31 -18.27 4.32
CA PRO A 286 -1.55 -17.68 5.64
C PRO A 286 -1.63 -18.75 6.76
N VAL A 287 -0.59 -19.57 6.89
CA VAL A 287 -0.52 -20.72 7.80
C VAL A 287 -0.72 -20.31 9.27
N THR A 288 -0.12 -19.19 9.68
CA THR A 288 -0.23 -18.70 11.07
C THR A 288 -1.68 -18.34 11.42
N VAL A 289 -2.35 -17.57 10.57
CA VAL A 289 -3.74 -17.15 10.77
C VAL A 289 -4.69 -18.36 10.72
N THR A 290 -4.49 -19.24 9.75
CA THR A 290 -5.28 -20.49 9.61
C THR A 290 -5.17 -21.36 10.86
N ARG A 291 -3.95 -21.52 11.42
CA ARG A 291 -3.73 -22.28 12.66
C ARG A 291 -4.38 -21.61 13.86
N ILE A 292 -4.22 -20.29 14.01
CA ILE A 292 -4.86 -19.53 15.11
C ILE A 292 -6.38 -19.71 15.08
N TRP A 293 -7.00 -19.60 13.90
CA TRP A 293 -8.44 -19.82 13.78
C TRP A 293 -8.85 -21.24 14.15
N LYS A 294 -8.13 -22.24 13.66
CA LYS A 294 -8.40 -23.65 13.97
C LYS A 294 -8.30 -23.95 15.47
N GLU A 295 -7.31 -23.40 16.15
CA GLU A 295 -7.03 -23.68 17.57
C GLU A 295 -7.88 -22.82 18.52
N PHE A 296 -8.15 -21.56 18.16
CA PHE A 296 -8.70 -20.58 19.09
C PHE A 296 -9.94 -19.84 18.56
N GLY A 297 -10.43 -20.16 17.36
CA GLY A 297 -11.55 -19.47 16.71
C GLY A 297 -12.80 -19.40 17.59
N ILE A 298 -13.12 -20.46 18.35
CA ILE A 298 -14.25 -20.46 19.29
C ILE A 298 -14.11 -19.39 20.39
N HIS A 299 -12.89 -19.17 20.90
CA HIS A 299 -12.60 -18.13 21.88
C HIS A 299 -12.62 -16.74 21.26
N CYS A 300 -12.11 -16.61 20.03
CA CYS A 300 -12.18 -15.35 19.26
C CYS A 300 -13.63 -14.93 19.00
N VAL A 301 -14.49 -15.85 18.57
CA VAL A 301 -15.93 -15.58 18.33
C VAL A 301 -16.63 -15.17 19.63
N ALA A 302 -16.37 -15.88 20.73
CA ALA A 302 -16.94 -15.55 22.03
C ALA A 302 -16.56 -14.14 22.50
N ALA A 303 -15.29 -13.77 22.35
CA ALA A 303 -14.80 -12.44 22.71
C ALA A 303 -15.32 -11.35 21.75
N ALA A 304 -15.33 -11.61 20.44
CA ALA A 304 -15.89 -10.71 19.43
C ALA A 304 -17.35 -10.37 19.74
N LYS A 305 -18.19 -11.37 20.00
CA LYS A 305 -19.61 -11.18 20.36
C LYS A 305 -19.78 -10.40 21.67
N ARG A 306 -18.94 -10.68 22.68
CA ARG A 306 -19.01 -10.03 23.99
C ARG A 306 -18.70 -8.53 23.91
N TYR A 307 -17.70 -8.16 23.12
CA TYR A 307 -17.18 -6.79 23.09
C TYR A 307 -17.53 -6.01 21.82
N GLY A 308 -18.17 -6.65 20.83
CA GLY A 308 -18.52 -6.02 19.56
C GLY A 308 -17.30 -5.66 18.69
N VAL A 309 -16.20 -6.39 18.85
CA VAL A 309 -14.94 -6.18 18.12
C VAL A 309 -14.90 -7.09 16.89
N PRO A 310 -14.60 -6.57 15.69
CA PRO A 310 -14.38 -7.39 14.50
C PRO A 310 -13.38 -8.52 14.75
N VAL A 311 -13.78 -9.76 14.48
CA VAL A 311 -13.00 -10.96 14.79
C VAL A 311 -11.65 -10.99 14.07
N GLU A 312 -11.54 -10.35 12.89
CA GLU A 312 -10.29 -10.22 12.16
C GLU A 312 -9.24 -9.40 12.93
N LEU A 313 -9.64 -8.38 13.70
CA LEU A 313 -8.72 -7.62 14.56
C LEU A 313 -8.16 -8.50 15.67
N ILE A 314 -8.99 -9.36 16.27
CA ILE A 314 -8.57 -10.27 17.35
C ILE A 314 -7.52 -11.24 16.83
N VAL A 315 -7.80 -11.89 15.71
CA VAL A 315 -6.87 -12.86 15.10
C VAL A 315 -5.59 -12.20 14.61
N ALA A 316 -5.68 -11.01 14.00
CA ALA A 316 -4.51 -10.23 13.57
C ALA A 316 -3.63 -9.82 14.76
N THR A 317 -4.23 -9.42 15.89
CA THR A 317 -3.49 -9.12 17.13
C THR A 317 -2.77 -10.35 17.66
N ILE A 318 -3.44 -11.51 17.77
CA ILE A 318 -2.79 -12.76 18.22
C ILE A 318 -1.62 -13.14 17.30
N ALA A 319 -1.82 -13.03 15.98
CA ALA A 319 -0.79 -13.33 14.99
C ALA A 319 0.42 -12.37 15.08
N THR A 320 0.17 -11.10 15.39
CA THR A 320 1.19 -10.07 15.51
C THR A 320 1.98 -10.19 16.81
N GLU A 321 1.29 -10.42 17.92
CA GLU A 321 1.87 -10.41 19.26
C GLU A 321 2.60 -11.70 19.62
N SER A 322 1.96 -12.85 19.45
CA SER A 322 2.52 -14.15 19.87
C SER A 322 2.75 -15.11 18.69
N SER A 323 2.25 -14.78 17.51
CA SER A 323 2.10 -15.73 16.40
C SER A 323 1.28 -16.96 16.80
N GLY A 324 0.31 -16.80 17.71
CA GLY A 324 -0.54 -17.89 18.22
C GLY A 324 0.16 -18.82 19.20
N LYS A 325 1.04 -18.29 20.06
CA LYS A 325 1.73 -19.04 21.13
C LYS A 325 1.12 -18.70 22.49
N PRO A 326 0.36 -19.61 23.11
CA PRO A 326 -0.33 -19.33 24.37
C PRO A 326 0.61 -19.21 25.58
N ASP A 327 1.86 -19.64 25.46
CA ASP A 327 2.92 -19.56 26.47
C ASP A 327 3.87 -18.37 26.27
N ALA A 328 3.57 -17.47 25.32
CA ALA A 328 4.41 -16.32 25.04
C ALA A 328 4.53 -15.39 26.26
N PHE A 329 5.76 -14.99 26.58
CA PHE A 329 6.07 -14.12 27.71
C PHE A 329 7.15 -13.11 27.30
N ARG A 330 6.95 -11.84 27.65
CA ARG A 330 7.97 -10.79 27.50
C ARG A 330 7.99 -9.91 28.73
N GLN A 331 9.16 -9.81 29.34
CA GLN A 331 9.40 -8.88 30.44
C GLN A 331 9.46 -7.46 29.89
N GLU A 332 8.66 -6.55 30.46
CA GLU A 332 8.72 -5.13 30.20
C GLU A 332 9.44 -4.41 31.34
N LYS A 333 9.71 -3.12 31.16
CA LYS A 333 10.44 -2.32 32.16
C LYS A 333 9.81 -2.37 33.57
N ASN A 334 8.48 -2.34 33.65
CA ASN A 334 7.74 -2.26 34.92
C ASN A 334 6.55 -3.25 35.02
N ASP A 335 6.36 -4.11 34.02
CA ASP A 335 5.26 -5.08 33.93
C ASP A 335 5.71 -6.26 33.07
N ALA A 336 4.83 -7.18 32.71
CA ALA A 336 5.08 -8.21 31.73
C ALA A 336 3.84 -8.44 30.84
N SER A 337 4.10 -8.87 29.62
CA SER A 337 3.07 -9.28 28.66
C SER A 337 2.98 -10.80 28.59
N PHE A 338 1.75 -11.32 28.56
CA PHE A 338 1.45 -12.74 28.73
C PHE A 338 0.53 -13.30 27.64
N GLY A 339 0.79 -14.53 27.23
CA GLY A 339 -0.09 -15.37 26.42
C GLY A 339 -0.35 -14.87 24.99
N LEU A 340 -1.45 -15.33 24.42
CA LEU A 340 -1.78 -15.17 22.99
C LEU A 340 -1.79 -13.73 22.52
N MET A 341 -2.35 -12.82 23.32
CA MET A 341 -2.50 -11.42 22.95
C MET A 341 -1.40 -10.51 23.53
N GLN A 342 -0.41 -11.06 24.25
CA GLN A 342 0.66 -10.31 24.92
C GLN A 342 0.15 -9.08 25.68
N THR A 343 -1.03 -9.18 26.31
CA THR A 343 -1.58 -8.07 27.09
C THR A 343 -0.76 -7.91 28.38
N LEU A 344 -0.45 -6.67 28.74
CA LEU A 344 0.19 -6.36 30.03
C LEU A 344 -0.74 -6.75 31.18
N LEU A 345 -0.18 -7.27 32.28
CA LEU A 345 -0.99 -7.72 33.41
C LEU A 345 -1.89 -6.61 33.95
N GLU A 346 -1.35 -5.40 34.10
CA GLU A 346 -2.14 -4.28 34.60
C GLU A 346 -3.23 -3.86 33.61
N SER A 347 -2.92 -3.83 32.31
CA SER A 347 -3.92 -3.55 31.26
C SER A 347 -5.02 -4.61 31.21
N ALA A 348 -4.70 -5.89 31.45
CA ALA A 348 -5.67 -6.96 31.50
C ALA A 348 -6.60 -6.85 32.71
N ARG A 349 -6.06 -6.56 33.90
CA ARG A 349 -6.84 -6.30 35.12
C ARG A 349 -7.79 -5.14 34.91
N GLU A 350 -7.29 -4.07 34.31
CA GLU A 350 -8.08 -2.88 34.02
C GLU A 350 -9.18 -3.20 33.00
N ALA A 351 -8.85 -3.86 31.88
CA ALA A 351 -9.78 -4.15 30.80
C ALA A 351 -10.90 -5.13 31.20
N LEU A 352 -10.57 -6.14 32.02
CA LEU A 352 -11.54 -7.11 32.54
C LEU A 352 -12.24 -6.65 33.81
N GLY A 353 -11.72 -5.62 34.49
CA GLY A 353 -12.22 -5.18 35.80
C GLY A 353 -11.92 -6.18 36.93
N ASP A 354 -10.97 -7.10 36.77
CA ASP A 354 -10.61 -8.10 37.78
C ASP A 354 -9.18 -7.86 38.30
N LYS A 355 -9.08 -7.24 39.48
CA LYS A 355 -7.79 -6.96 40.15
C LYS A 355 -7.06 -8.21 40.63
N ARG A 356 -7.74 -9.36 40.71
CA ARG A 356 -7.17 -10.64 41.19
C ARG A 356 -6.46 -11.41 40.09
N LEU A 357 -6.60 -10.99 38.83
CA LEU A 357 -5.98 -11.64 37.69
C LEU A 357 -4.46 -11.72 37.90
N SER A 358 -3.89 -12.90 37.67
CA SER A 358 -2.45 -13.14 37.70
C SER A 358 -1.90 -13.29 36.28
N GLY A 359 -0.58 -13.11 36.10
CA GLY A 359 0.07 -13.37 34.82
C GLY A 359 -0.14 -14.80 34.32
N ASN A 360 -0.24 -15.77 35.23
CA ASN A 360 -0.49 -17.18 34.88
C ASN A 360 -1.88 -17.39 34.26
N ASP A 361 -2.87 -16.60 34.65
CA ASP A 361 -4.22 -16.68 34.07
C ASP A 361 -4.22 -16.25 32.61
N LEU A 362 -3.35 -15.32 32.22
CA LEU A 362 -3.23 -14.82 30.85
C LEU A 362 -2.57 -15.81 29.88
N PHE A 363 -1.97 -16.90 30.36
CA PHE A 363 -1.56 -18.02 29.50
C PHE A 363 -2.74 -18.90 29.07
N LYS A 364 -3.91 -18.79 29.72
CA LYS A 364 -5.12 -19.50 29.31
C LYS A 364 -5.73 -18.81 28.08
N PRO A 365 -5.96 -19.52 26.96
CA PRO A 365 -6.38 -18.90 25.70
C PRO A 365 -7.66 -18.04 25.80
N ASP A 366 -8.67 -18.53 26.53
CA ASP A 366 -9.94 -17.84 26.72
C ASP A 366 -9.76 -16.51 27.47
N ILE A 367 -9.00 -16.50 28.57
CA ILE A 367 -8.74 -15.30 29.37
C ILE A 367 -7.85 -14.32 28.60
N SER A 368 -6.80 -14.81 27.95
CA SER A 368 -5.89 -14.00 27.12
C SER A 368 -6.67 -13.25 26.03
N ILE A 369 -7.54 -13.98 25.31
CA ILE A 369 -8.34 -13.43 24.22
C ILE A 369 -9.39 -12.45 24.73
N MET A 370 -10.05 -12.75 25.86
CA MET A 370 -11.01 -11.83 26.49
C MET A 370 -10.32 -10.53 26.94
N ALA A 371 -9.15 -10.62 27.58
CA ALA A 371 -8.41 -9.45 28.06
C ALA A 371 -7.97 -8.53 26.91
N GLY A 372 -7.32 -9.09 25.89
CA GLY A 372 -6.86 -8.29 24.76
C GLY A 372 -8.02 -7.73 23.91
N THR A 373 -9.11 -8.49 23.74
CA THR A 373 -10.30 -7.99 23.02
C THR A 373 -11.00 -6.87 23.80
N ALA A 374 -11.13 -6.99 25.12
CA ALA A 374 -11.64 -5.93 25.97
C ALA A 374 -10.77 -4.67 25.88
N TYR A 375 -9.45 -4.83 25.81
CA TYR A 375 -8.51 -3.72 25.65
C TYR A 375 -8.69 -3.00 24.30
N ILE A 376 -8.85 -3.74 23.19
CA ILE A 376 -9.18 -3.17 21.87
C ILE A 376 -10.51 -2.39 21.93
N ALA A 377 -11.54 -2.97 22.55
CA ALA A 377 -12.85 -2.33 22.68
C ALA A 377 -12.80 -1.01 23.46
N ARG A 378 -11.99 -0.94 24.53
CA ARG A 378 -11.79 0.29 25.31
C ARG A 378 -11.04 1.39 24.56
N GLN A 379 -10.28 1.04 23.53
CA GLN A 379 -9.56 2.00 22.68
C GLN A 379 -10.41 2.52 21.52
N ARG A 380 -11.64 2.02 21.34
CA ARG A 380 -12.52 2.33 20.21
C ARG A 380 -12.74 3.82 19.98
N ASP A 381 -12.91 4.63 21.01
CA ASP A 381 -13.13 6.08 20.84
C ASP A 381 -11.94 6.80 20.18
N LYS A 382 -10.75 6.18 20.25
CA LYS A 382 -9.51 6.71 19.66
C LYS A 382 -9.15 6.07 18.32
N THR A 383 -9.58 4.84 18.09
CA THR A 383 -9.19 4.05 16.92
C THR A 383 -10.32 3.86 15.92
N ASN A 384 -11.58 3.99 16.34
CA ASN A 384 -12.77 3.66 15.56
C ASN A 384 -12.72 2.27 14.90
N PHE A 385 -12.03 1.31 15.53
CA PHE A 385 -11.66 0.01 14.98
C PHE A 385 -10.90 0.05 13.64
N ASP A 386 -10.31 1.18 13.26
CA ASP A 386 -9.33 1.24 12.18
C ASP A 386 -8.18 0.28 12.50
N PRO A 387 -7.93 -0.74 11.65
CA PRO A 387 -6.88 -1.72 11.90
C PRO A 387 -5.48 -1.12 12.12
N VAL A 388 -5.13 -0.05 11.41
CA VAL A 388 -3.81 0.61 11.53
C VAL A 388 -3.71 1.37 12.86
N LEU A 389 -4.79 2.06 13.25
CA LEU A 389 -4.83 2.75 14.55
C LEU A 389 -4.93 1.78 15.72
N VAL A 390 -5.63 0.65 15.56
CA VAL A 390 -5.67 -0.44 16.53
C VAL A 390 -4.27 -1.02 16.72
N ALA A 391 -3.51 -1.29 15.65
CA ALA A 391 -2.14 -1.77 15.75
C ALA A 391 -1.24 -0.81 16.56
N ALA A 392 -1.30 0.49 16.24
CA ALA A 392 -0.52 1.50 16.94
C ALA A 392 -0.96 1.65 18.41
N ALA A 393 -2.27 1.72 18.67
CA ALA A 393 -2.82 1.92 20.01
C ALA A 393 -2.63 0.70 20.91
N TYR A 394 -2.74 -0.52 20.38
CA TYR A 394 -2.54 -1.74 21.14
C TYR A 394 -1.08 -1.86 21.61
N ASN A 395 -0.14 -1.52 20.72
CA ASN A 395 1.29 -1.61 21.01
C ASN A 395 1.83 -0.46 21.88
N ALA A 396 1.32 0.75 21.70
CA ALA A 396 1.88 1.96 22.33
C ALA A 396 0.93 2.67 23.31
N GLY A 397 -0.28 2.13 23.52
CA GLY A 397 -1.32 2.63 24.41
C GLY A 397 -2.27 3.68 23.78
N SER A 398 -1.86 4.38 22.72
CA SER A 398 -2.71 5.30 21.96
C SER A 398 -2.08 5.67 20.60
N PRO A 399 -2.87 6.09 19.60
CA PRO A 399 -2.31 6.68 18.39
C PRO A 399 -1.57 7.99 18.74
N ARG A 400 -0.26 8.04 18.53
CA ARG A 400 0.56 9.25 18.76
C ARG A 400 1.45 9.50 17.55
N HIS A 401 1.81 10.75 17.32
CA HIS A 401 2.67 11.13 16.21
C HIS A 401 4.12 10.67 16.45
N ALA A 402 4.71 9.97 15.48
CA ALA A 402 6.13 9.60 15.45
C ALA A 402 6.89 10.52 14.49
N LYS A 403 7.90 11.23 14.99
CA LYS A 403 8.68 12.22 14.21
C LYS A 403 9.77 11.59 13.31
N PHE A 404 9.79 10.28 13.16
CA PHE A 404 10.81 9.56 12.39
C PHE A 404 10.40 9.44 10.93
N GLU A 405 11.27 9.87 10.01
CA GLU A 405 11.00 9.81 8.56
C GLU A 405 10.95 8.38 8.01
N GLY A 406 11.68 7.44 8.61
CA GLY A 406 11.63 6.02 8.24
C GLY A 406 10.32 5.33 8.63
N ASN A 407 9.51 5.93 9.49
CA ASN A 407 8.20 5.41 9.87
C ASN A 407 7.14 5.97 8.93
N ARG A 408 6.83 5.20 7.88
CA ARG A 408 5.87 5.60 6.84
C ARG A 408 4.47 5.93 7.39
N TRP A 409 4.10 5.38 8.55
CA TRP A 409 2.81 5.60 9.18
C TRP A 409 2.75 6.88 10.02
N ARG A 410 3.91 7.47 10.36
CA ARG A 410 4.05 8.55 11.36
C ARG A 410 3.29 8.28 12.67
N LEU A 411 3.09 7.00 12.99
CA LEU A 411 2.39 6.50 14.16
C LEU A 411 3.40 5.87 15.11
N TRP A 412 3.31 6.22 16.40
CA TRP A 412 4.18 5.68 17.42
C TRP A 412 3.88 4.19 17.63
N CYS A 413 4.89 3.36 17.40
CA CYS A 413 4.95 1.95 17.79
C CYS A 413 6.34 1.67 18.38
N HIS A 414 6.54 0.48 18.94
CA HIS A 414 7.84 0.05 19.47
C HIS A 414 8.42 -1.05 18.57
N PRO A 415 9.56 -0.80 17.90
CA PRO A 415 10.37 0.43 17.86
C PRO A 415 9.76 1.54 16.97
N PRO A 416 9.97 2.85 17.28
CA PRO A 416 9.26 3.95 16.63
C PRO A 416 9.84 4.39 15.28
N GLU A 417 11.07 3.98 14.95
CA GLU A 417 11.84 4.52 13.82
C GLU A 417 11.34 4.04 12.46
N GLY A 418 10.77 2.83 12.37
CA GLY A 418 10.44 2.19 11.08
C GLY A 418 8.98 1.77 10.89
N GLY A 419 8.12 1.88 11.89
CA GLY A 419 6.71 1.45 11.75
C GLY A 419 6.51 -0.07 11.62
N TYR A 420 7.56 -0.88 11.82
CA TYR A 420 7.57 -2.33 11.56
C TYR A 420 6.46 -3.11 12.25
N HIS A 421 6.08 -2.70 13.46
CA HIS A 421 4.98 -3.34 14.18
C HIS A 421 3.66 -3.21 13.40
N ILE A 422 3.38 -2.01 12.88
CA ILE A 422 2.19 -1.71 12.10
C ILE A 422 2.24 -2.46 10.76
N ASP A 423 3.40 -2.50 10.09
CA ASP A 423 3.57 -3.27 8.85
C ASP A 423 3.29 -4.77 9.05
N LYS A 424 3.83 -5.34 10.14
CA LYS A 424 3.58 -6.73 10.52
C LYS A 424 2.10 -6.95 10.78
N PHE A 425 1.45 -6.06 11.52
CA PHE A 425 0.03 -6.16 11.80
C PHE A 425 -0.81 -6.11 10.53
N VAL A 426 -0.55 -5.15 9.64
CA VAL A 426 -1.26 -4.98 8.37
C VAL A 426 -1.18 -6.24 7.51
N ALA A 427 0.00 -6.85 7.39
CA ALA A 427 0.15 -8.10 6.65
C ALA A 427 -0.65 -9.26 7.28
N ARG A 428 -0.63 -9.39 8.62
CA ARG A 428 -1.41 -10.41 9.35
C ARG A 428 -2.91 -10.16 9.30
N PHE A 429 -3.33 -8.90 9.27
CA PHE A 429 -4.71 -8.51 9.13
C PHE A 429 -5.24 -8.85 7.73
N ASN A 430 -4.45 -8.59 6.69
CA ASN A 430 -4.79 -8.97 5.31
C ASN A 430 -4.92 -10.50 5.17
N ASP A 431 -4.03 -11.27 5.80
CA ASP A 431 -4.18 -12.73 5.91
C ASP A 431 -5.48 -13.11 6.64
N ALA A 432 -5.81 -12.43 7.75
CA ALA A 432 -7.04 -12.66 8.52
C ALA A 432 -8.30 -12.38 7.70
N MET A 433 -8.34 -11.31 6.92
CA MET A 433 -9.44 -11.01 5.99
C MET A 433 -9.59 -12.10 4.91
N ALA A 434 -8.47 -12.60 4.38
CA ALA A 434 -8.49 -13.65 3.37
C ALA A 434 -9.02 -14.99 3.93
N VAL A 435 -8.56 -15.40 5.11
CA VAL A 435 -9.03 -16.65 5.74
C VAL A 435 -10.46 -16.50 6.27
N SER A 436 -10.82 -15.34 6.85
CA SER A 436 -12.17 -15.05 7.33
C SER A 436 -13.23 -15.22 6.26
N ARG A 437 -12.94 -14.76 5.03
CA ARG A 437 -13.82 -14.98 3.87
C ARG A 437 -13.95 -16.44 3.49
N LYS A 438 -12.81 -17.14 3.40
CA LYS A 438 -12.77 -18.54 2.99
C LYS A 438 -13.54 -19.45 3.96
N ASP A 439 -13.42 -19.17 5.26
CA ASP A 439 -13.93 -20.02 6.33
C ASP A 439 -15.20 -19.43 6.99
N SER A 440 -15.73 -18.33 6.44
CA SER A 440 -16.97 -17.65 6.86
C SER A 440 -17.04 -17.35 8.37
N TRP A 441 -16.02 -16.67 8.91
CA TRP A 441 -15.93 -16.38 10.37
C TRP A 441 -17.07 -15.50 10.90
N PHE A 442 -17.78 -14.82 10.00
CA PHE A 442 -18.95 -13.99 10.28
C PHE A 442 -20.25 -14.78 10.53
N ALA A 443 -20.20 -16.11 10.46
CA ALA A 443 -21.33 -16.96 10.83
C ALA A 443 -21.81 -16.70 12.27
N ASP A 444 -23.06 -17.07 12.55
CA ASP A 444 -23.71 -16.91 13.86
C ASP A 444 -23.68 -15.48 14.42
N GLU A 445 -23.80 -14.45 13.57
CA GLU A 445 -23.76 -13.04 13.98
C GLU A 445 -22.43 -12.64 14.65
N CYS A 446 -21.32 -13.28 14.28
CA CYS A 446 -20.00 -12.85 14.76
C CYS A 446 -19.63 -11.49 14.14
N PRO A 447 -19.29 -10.46 14.95
CA PRO A 447 -18.83 -9.18 14.43
C PRO A 447 -17.60 -9.37 13.54
N SER A 448 -17.69 -8.98 12.27
CA SER A 448 -16.66 -9.25 11.27
C SER A 448 -16.66 -8.16 10.20
N PHE A 449 -15.46 -7.75 9.79
CA PHE A 449 -15.31 -6.86 8.63
C PHE A 449 -15.71 -7.56 7.34
N VAL A 450 -15.29 -8.81 7.14
CA VAL A 450 -15.69 -9.59 5.97
C VAL A 450 -17.21 -9.76 5.92
N GLY A 451 -17.86 -10.17 7.01
CA GLY A 451 -19.32 -10.29 7.05
C GLY A 451 -20.05 -8.97 6.78
N ALA A 452 -19.45 -7.84 7.15
CA ALA A 452 -19.99 -6.53 6.83
C ALA A 452 -19.80 -6.12 5.35
N PHE A 453 -18.86 -6.75 4.63
CA PHE A 453 -18.69 -6.66 3.17
C PHE A 453 -19.53 -7.67 2.38
N GLU A 454 -20.07 -8.73 3.01
CA GLU A 454 -20.93 -9.71 2.33
C GLU A 454 -22.40 -9.23 2.23
N PRO A 455 -23.13 -9.56 1.15
CA PRO A 455 -24.56 -9.22 1.02
C PRO A 455 -25.44 -10.00 2.02
N ASP A 456 -26.46 -9.37 2.59
CA ASP A 456 -27.42 -10.06 3.46
C ASP A 456 -28.26 -11.08 2.66
N ALA A 457 -28.13 -12.36 3.00
CA ALA A 457 -28.79 -13.49 2.34
C ALA A 457 -30.33 -13.50 2.45
N GLN A 458 -30.96 -12.56 3.17
CA GLN A 458 -32.42 -12.51 3.36
C GLN A 458 -33.15 -11.43 2.57
N THR A 459 -32.48 -10.50 1.89
CA THR A 459 -33.16 -9.38 1.22
C THR A 459 -32.85 -9.23 -0.27
N GLY A 460 -31.97 -10.07 -0.84
CA GLY A 460 -31.71 -10.05 -2.29
C GLY A 460 -31.19 -8.72 -2.84
N ASN A 461 -30.72 -7.81 -1.98
CA ASN A 461 -30.14 -6.53 -2.37
C ASN A 461 -28.60 -6.65 -2.36
N PRO A 462 -27.91 -6.23 -3.44
CA PRO A 462 -26.44 -6.21 -3.42
C PRO A 462 -25.95 -5.07 -2.52
N ALA A 463 -25.11 -5.40 -1.54
CA ALA A 463 -24.54 -4.45 -0.57
C ALA A 463 -23.01 -4.40 -0.64
N GLY A 464 -22.49 -3.55 -1.55
CA GLY A 464 -21.22 -2.78 -1.54
C GLY A 464 -19.85 -3.47 -1.31
N PRO A 465 -18.71 -2.75 -1.46
CA PRO A 465 -18.38 -1.65 -2.37
C PRO A 465 -17.60 -2.18 -3.59
N THR A 466 -17.87 -1.64 -4.78
CA THR A 466 -16.94 -1.72 -5.92
C THR A 466 -15.82 -0.68 -5.78
N PRO A 467 -14.58 -0.96 -6.20
CA PRO A 467 -13.48 -0.01 -6.15
C PRO A 467 -13.86 1.29 -6.86
N ASN A 468 -13.49 2.41 -6.25
CA ASN A 468 -13.74 3.77 -6.72
C ASN A 468 -13.52 3.88 -8.23
N ASN A 469 -14.64 4.06 -8.92
CA ASN A 469 -14.92 5.18 -9.81
C ASN A 469 -16.37 5.14 -10.29
N ALA A 470 -17.09 4.03 -10.09
CA ALA A 470 -18.53 3.92 -10.26
C ALA A 470 -19.27 4.81 -9.24
N LEU A 471 -20.08 5.77 -9.70
CA LEU A 471 -20.92 6.58 -8.81
C LEU A 471 -21.87 5.69 -7.98
N ALA A 472 -22.02 6.04 -6.70
CA ALA A 472 -22.68 5.20 -5.70
C ALA A 472 -24.19 5.03 -5.95
N PRO A 473 -24.75 3.80 -5.81
CA PRO A 473 -26.19 3.59 -5.92
C PRO A 473 -26.96 4.28 -4.79
N LEU A 474 -28.23 4.61 -5.07
CA LEU A 474 -29.17 5.47 -4.31
C LEU A 474 -29.27 5.19 -2.78
N GLY A 475 -28.93 3.99 -2.31
CA GLY A 475 -28.95 3.66 -0.88
C GLY A 475 -27.89 4.40 -0.04
N ALA A 476 -26.68 4.56 -0.56
CA ALA A 476 -25.58 5.27 0.11
C ALA A 476 -25.74 6.80 0.07
N GLN A 477 -26.58 7.31 -0.84
CA GLN A 477 -26.92 8.73 -0.92
C GLN A 477 -27.79 9.17 0.27
N SER A 478 -28.53 8.27 0.94
CA SER A 478 -29.46 8.63 2.02
C SER A 478 -28.80 9.10 3.33
N ALA A 479 -27.69 8.48 3.76
CA ALA A 479 -26.98 8.84 4.98
C ALA A 479 -26.13 10.11 4.81
N ALA A 480 -25.44 10.24 3.67
CA ALA A 480 -24.72 11.46 3.31
C ALA A 480 -25.68 12.64 3.08
N ALA A 481 -26.85 12.39 2.48
CA ALA A 481 -27.91 13.38 2.35
C ALA A 481 -28.43 13.86 3.71
N ALA A 482 -28.63 12.94 4.66
CA ALA A 482 -29.08 13.26 6.01
C ALA A 482 -28.03 14.08 6.79
N GLN A 483 -26.75 13.70 6.69
CA GLN A 483 -25.65 14.45 7.31
C GLN A 483 -25.51 15.85 6.70
N ALA A 484 -25.59 15.98 5.37
CA ALA A 484 -25.55 17.27 4.69
C ALA A 484 -26.71 18.18 5.13
N THR A 485 -27.92 17.63 5.27
CA THR A 485 -29.08 18.36 5.82
C THR A 485 -28.82 18.85 7.25
N THR A 486 -28.25 18.01 8.11
CA THR A 486 -27.91 18.39 9.49
C THR A 486 -26.89 19.52 9.53
N ILE A 487 -25.83 19.45 8.73
CA ILE A 487 -24.78 20.49 8.66
C ILE A 487 -25.37 21.82 8.18
N LEU A 488 -26.19 21.81 7.13
CA LEU A 488 -26.81 23.03 6.61
C LEU A 488 -27.78 23.67 7.61
N ARG A 489 -28.52 22.86 8.37
CA ARG A 489 -29.44 23.35 9.42
C ARG A 489 -28.73 23.88 10.67
N ALA A 490 -27.49 23.47 10.89
CA ALA A 490 -26.67 23.95 12.01
C ALA A 490 -26.01 25.32 11.73
N LEU A 491 -26.27 25.93 10.57
CA LEU A 491 -25.67 27.20 10.16
C LEU A 491 -26.20 28.39 10.98
N ALA A 492 -25.54 28.70 12.10
CA ALA A 492 -25.97 29.79 12.97
C ALA A 492 -25.66 31.20 12.45
N THR A 493 -24.61 31.35 11.61
CA THR A 493 -24.11 32.65 11.14
C THR A 493 -24.11 32.68 9.61
N PRO A 494 -24.69 33.71 8.96
CA PRO A 494 -24.58 33.89 7.52
C PRO A 494 -23.12 33.95 7.07
N LEU A 495 -22.79 33.18 6.04
CA LEU A 495 -21.44 33.10 5.47
C LEU A 495 -21.45 33.61 4.03
N PRO A 496 -20.54 34.49 3.62
CA PRO A 496 -20.35 34.79 2.20
C PRO A 496 -20.07 33.51 1.41
N PHE A 497 -20.67 33.34 0.23
CA PHE A 497 -20.42 32.14 -0.58
C PHE A 497 -18.93 31.96 -0.92
N ALA A 498 -18.20 33.07 -1.10
CA ALA A 498 -16.75 33.08 -1.29
C ALA A 498 -15.96 32.55 -0.07
N ALA A 499 -16.55 32.57 1.13
CA ALA A 499 -15.93 32.10 2.37
C ALA A 499 -16.25 30.63 2.69
N ILE A 500 -17.16 29.98 1.95
CA ILE A 500 -17.54 28.58 2.20
C ILE A 500 -16.33 27.65 2.09
N GLY A 501 -15.40 27.93 1.18
CA GLY A 501 -14.18 27.14 0.98
C GLY A 501 -13.32 26.97 2.24
N GLY A 502 -13.48 27.81 3.26
CA GLY A 502 -12.79 27.68 4.55
C GLY A 502 -13.34 26.57 5.47
N ASN A 503 -14.51 25.98 5.15
CA ASN A 503 -15.13 24.92 5.94
C ASN A 503 -15.42 23.70 5.08
N LYS A 504 -14.51 22.71 5.13
CA LYS A 504 -14.58 21.51 4.28
C LYS A 504 -15.87 20.70 4.48
N GLU A 505 -16.37 20.57 5.71
CA GLU A 505 -17.62 19.84 5.98
C GLU A 505 -18.83 20.55 5.37
N LEU A 506 -18.87 21.88 5.46
CA LEU A 506 -19.91 22.69 4.82
C LEU A 506 -19.83 22.63 3.29
N VAL A 507 -18.62 22.65 2.71
CA VAL A 507 -18.43 22.47 1.26
C VAL A 507 -19.00 21.13 0.81
N ILE A 508 -18.67 20.05 1.51
CA ILE A 508 -19.19 18.71 1.22
C ILE A 508 -20.72 18.71 1.30
N ALA A 509 -21.31 19.32 2.33
CA ALA A 509 -22.76 19.38 2.49
C ALA A 509 -23.45 20.16 1.34
N VAL A 510 -22.90 21.32 0.95
CA VAL A 510 -23.41 22.13 -0.16
C VAL A 510 -23.30 21.37 -1.48
N GLN A 511 -22.12 20.81 -1.79
CA GLN A 511 -21.90 20.02 -3.00
C GLN A 511 -22.81 18.78 -3.05
N GLN A 512 -23.02 18.11 -1.92
CA GLN A 512 -23.93 16.98 -1.80
C GLN A 512 -25.36 17.37 -2.18
N LYS A 513 -25.87 18.50 -1.65
CA LYS A 513 -27.20 18.99 -2.01
C LYS A 513 -27.29 19.44 -3.46
N LEU A 514 -26.30 20.15 -3.98
CA LEU A 514 -26.26 20.49 -5.41
C LEU A 514 -26.24 19.24 -6.31
N SER A 515 -25.63 18.15 -5.84
CA SER A 515 -25.61 16.88 -6.56
C SER A 515 -26.96 16.18 -6.57
N GLU A 516 -27.65 16.13 -5.42
CA GLU A 516 -29.03 15.64 -5.31
C GLU A 516 -30.00 16.45 -6.18
N GLN A 517 -29.79 17.76 -6.26
CA GLN A 517 -30.60 18.63 -7.11
C GLN A 517 -30.24 18.52 -8.60
N GLY A 518 -29.14 17.87 -8.96
CA GLY A 518 -28.74 17.62 -10.36
C GLY A 518 -27.93 18.73 -11.02
N TYR A 519 -27.27 19.59 -10.23
CA TYR A 519 -26.39 20.66 -10.70
C TYR A 519 -24.93 20.25 -10.78
N LEU A 520 -24.46 19.51 -9.77
CA LEU A 520 -23.05 19.16 -9.61
C LEU A 520 -22.89 17.64 -9.57
N ASP A 521 -21.85 17.13 -10.20
CA ASP A 521 -21.57 15.69 -10.21
C ASP A 521 -21.04 15.19 -8.86
N PRO A 522 -21.52 14.05 -8.36
CA PRO A 522 -20.96 13.39 -7.19
C PRO A 522 -19.61 12.68 -7.52
N PRO A 523 -18.86 12.23 -6.52
CA PRO A 523 -19.04 12.57 -5.10
C PRO A 523 -18.58 14.00 -4.80
N PRO A 524 -19.10 14.63 -3.72
CA PRO A 524 -18.52 15.85 -3.15
C PRO A 524 -17.03 15.66 -2.86
N ASP A 525 -16.20 16.61 -3.25
CA ASP A 525 -14.74 16.56 -3.06
C ASP A 525 -14.27 17.47 -1.91
N GLY A 526 -15.17 18.27 -1.34
CA GLY A 526 -14.85 19.22 -0.28
C GLY A 526 -13.98 20.39 -0.75
N SER A 527 -13.82 20.57 -2.06
CA SER A 527 -13.04 21.65 -2.67
C SER A 527 -13.96 22.66 -3.36
N PHE A 528 -14.10 23.85 -2.77
CA PHE A 528 -14.97 24.90 -3.32
C PHE A 528 -14.27 25.68 -4.44
N GLY A 529 -14.29 25.12 -5.65
CA GLY A 529 -13.71 25.73 -6.86
C GLY A 529 -14.74 26.46 -7.74
N SER A 530 -14.30 26.90 -8.92
CA SER A 530 -15.12 27.65 -9.88
C SER A 530 -16.40 26.92 -10.29
N VAL A 531 -16.38 25.59 -10.38
CA VAL A 531 -17.57 24.79 -10.73
C VAL A 531 -18.58 24.76 -9.58
N SER A 532 -18.13 24.63 -8.33
CA SER A 532 -19.00 24.74 -7.16
C SER A 532 -19.58 26.16 -7.05
N GLY A 533 -18.76 27.18 -7.28
CA GLY A 533 -19.22 28.57 -7.33
C GLY A 533 -20.28 28.81 -8.40
N TRP A 534 -20.06 28.30 -9.61
CA TRP A 534 -21.05 28.34 -10.70
C TRP A 534 -22.35 27.62 -10.31
N ALA A 535 -22.27 26.40 -9.79
CA ALA A 535 -23.45 25.61 -9.43
C ALA A 535 -24.29 26.29 -8.33
N VAL A 536 -23.63 26.87 -7.32
CA VAL A 536 -24.29 27.70 -6.30
C VAL A 536 -24.96 28.92 -6.91
N HIS A 537 -24.27 29.66 -7.77
CA HIS A 537 -24.81 30.84 -8.42
C HIS A 537 -26.07 30.53 -9.23
N GLU A 538 -26.03 29.50 -10.08
CA GLU A 538 -27.18 29.05 -10.87
C GLU A 538 -28.34 28.55 -10.00
N PHE A 539 -28.02 27.84 -8.92
CA PHE A 539 -29.01 27.42 -7.93
C PHE A 539 -29.70 28.63 -7.29
N CYS A 540 -28.92 29.63 -6.88
CA CYS A 540 -29.42 30.85 -6.24
C CYS A 540 -30.33 31.64 -7.19
N LEU A 541 -29.87 31.90 -8.42
CA LEU A 541 -30.64 32.58 -9.46
C LEU A 541 -31.99 31.89 -9.70
N ARG A 542 -32.00 30.56 -9.86
CA ARG A 542 -33.23 29.80 -10.13
C ARG A 542 -34.22 29.86 -8.97
N ASN A 543 -33.73 29.87 -7.74
CA ASN A 543 -34.56 29.92 -6.53
C ASN A 543 -34.91 31.35 -6.08
N GLY A 544 -34.42 32.38 -6.79
CA GLY A 544 -34.69 33.78 -6.50
C GLY A 544 -34.04 34.28 -5.21
N ILE A 545 -32.87 33.73 -4.85
CA ILE A 545 -32.06 34.17 -3.72
C ILE A 545 -30.77 34.83 -4.20
N GLY A 546 -30.26 35.77 -3.41
CA GLY A 546 -28.98 36.43 -3.69
C GLY A 546 -27.82 35.43 -3.65
N ASP A 547 -26.85 35.59 -4.54
CA ASP A 547 -25.67 34.73 -4.67
C ASP A 547 -24.48 35.21 -3.83
N GLN A 548 -24.75 36.01 -2.79
CA GLN A 548 -23.70 36.62 -1.96
C GLN A 548 -23.51 35.93 -0.60
N LEU A 549 -24.59 35.41 0.00
CA LEU A 549 -24.58 34.85 1.35
C LEU A 549 -25.29 33.49 1.39
N LEU A 550 -24.63 32.50 1.99
CA LEU A 550 -25.27 31.31 2.53
C LEU A 550 -25.77 31.66 3.93
N ASP A 551 -27.07 31.96 4.03
CA ASP A 551 -27.79 32.13 5.29
C ASP A 551 -28.77 30.95 5.52
N MET A 552 -29.55 31.00 6.60
CA MET A 552 -30.53 29.95 6.92
C MET A 552 -31.57 29.77 5.81
N ALA A 553 -31.97 30.83 5.11
CA ALA A 553 -32.95 30.74 4.03
C ALA A 553 -32.35 30.05 2.81
N ALA A 554 -31.12 30.40 2.43
CA ALA A 554 -30.37 29.73 1.36
C ALA A 554 -30.07 28.26 1.69
N ALA A 555 -29.72 27.96 2.93
CA ALA A 555 -29.47 26.60 3.41
C ALA A 555 -30.73 25.72 3.35
N GLU A 556 -31.89 26.23 3.78
CA GLU A 556 -33.16 25.51 3.65
C GLU A 556 -33.57 25.31 2.18
N LEU A 557 -33.31 26.28 1.31
CA LEU A 557 -33.57 26.11 -0.12
C LEU A 557 -32.67 25.05 -0.75
N LEU A 558 -31.39 24.95 -0.38
CA LEU A 558 -30.51 23.85 -0.82
C LEU A 558 -31.06 22.47 -0.43
N ILE A 559 -31.72 22.37 0.73
CA ILE A 559 -32.39 21.14 1.18
C ILE A 559 -33.70 20.90 0.41
N ALA A 560 -34.51 21.95 0.25
CA ALA A 560 -35.83 21.90 -0.36
C ALA A 560 -36.01 23.10 -1.31
N PRO A 561 -35.65 22.95 -2.60
CA PRO A 561 -35.67 24.08 -3.53
C PRO A 561 -37.09 24.51 -3.84
N LYS A 562 -37.27 25.84 -3.94
CA LYS A 562 -38.52 26.46 -4.39
C LYS A 562 -38.78 26.19 -5.87
N ALA A 563 -37.72 26.17 -6.68
CA ALA A 563 -37.77 25.99 -8.12
C ALA A 563 -36.83 24.84 -8.54
N PRO A 564 -37.23 23.56 -8.33
CA PRO A 564 -36.40 22.42 -8.73
C PRO A 564 -36.11 22.41 -10.24
N LEU A 565 -35.07 21.67 -10.62
CA LEU A 565 -34.80 21.37 -12.03
C LEU A 565 -35.93 20.50 -12.59
N ALA A 566 -36.22 20.67 -13.89
CA ALA A 566 -37.23 19.88 -14.57
C ALA A 566 -36.83 18.39 -14.55
N ASN A 567 -37.82 17.52 -14.39
CA ASN A 567 -37.61 16.09 -14.59
C ASN A 567 -37.53 15.78 -16.09
N PRO A 568 -36.86 14.68 -16.48
CA PRO A 568 -36.88 14.20 -17.85
C PRO A 568 -38.31 14.08 -18.39
N VAL A 569 -38.54 14.67 -19.56
CA VAL A 569 -39.78 14.50 -20.33
C VAL A 569 -39.56 13.37 -21.32
N TRP A 570 -40.23 12.24 -21.07
CA TRP A 570 -40.15 11.04 -21.89
C TRP A 570 -40.75 11.28 -23.27
N SER A 571 -39.99 10.91 -24.30
CA SER A 571 -40.30 11.10 -25.71
C SER A 571 -40.88 9.87 -26.39
N GLY A 572 -40.75 8.70 -25.76
CA GLY A 572 -40.98 7.38 -26.35
C GLY A 572 -39.80 6.86 -27.19
N ASP A 573 -38.71 7.63 -27.29
CA ASP A 573 -37.51 7.27 -28.03
C ASP A 573 -36.64 6.26 -27.25
N TRP A 574 -35.73 5.56 -27.94
CA TRP A 574 -34.82 4.60 -27.32
C TRP A 574 -33.92 5.23 -26.25
N MET A 575 -33.62 6.53 -26.36
CA MET A 575 -32.84 7.27 -25.37
C MET A 575 -33.55 7.32 -23.99
N ASP A 576 -34.88 7.25 -23.95
CA ASP A 576 -35.64 7.17 -22.70
C ASP A 576 -35.23 5.93 -21.90
N ARG A 577 -35.03 4.78 -22.57
CA ARG A 577 -34.60 3.52 -21.93
C ARG A 577 -33.20 3.64 -21.33
N VAL A 578 -32.31 4.38 -21.98
CA VAL A 578 -30.95 4.62 -21.48
C VAL A 578 -30.99 5.44 -20.20
N ILE A 579 -31.73 6.56 -20.21
CA ILE A 579 -31.83 7.46 -19.05
C ILE A 579 -32.60 6.80 -17.90
N ASP A 580 -33.66 6.05 -18.21
CA ASP A 580 -34.41 5.26 -17.22
C ASP A 580 -33.54 4.15 -16.60
N HIS A 581 -32.78 3.40 -17.42
CA HIS A 581 -31.82 2.42 -16.91
C HIS A 581 -30.78 3.09 -16.01
N MET A 582 -30.27 4.27 -16.40
CA MET A 582 -29.36 5.04 -15.55
C MET A 582 -29.98 5.40 -14.20
N ALA A 583 -31.19 5.94 -14.21
CA ALA A 583 -31.91 6.31 -12.99
C ALA A 583 -32.17 5.09 -12.07
N ARG A 584 -32.67 3.98 -12.63
CA ARG A 584 -32.98 2.75 -11.87
C ARG A 584 -31.76 2.10 -11.25
N ASN A 585 -30.60 2.22 -11.89
CA ASN A 585 -29.34 1.65 -11.39
C ASN A 585 -28.50 2.66 -10.59
N GLY A 586 -29.04 3.85 -10.33
CA GLY A 586 -28.38 4.87 -9.50
C GLY A 586 -27.20 5.56 -10.17
N TYR A 587 -27.08 5.50 -11.50
CA TYR A 587 -26.13 6.30 -12.25
C TYR A 587 -26.60 7.76 -12.29
N TRP A 588 -25.75 8.67 -11.83
CA TRP A 588 -26.08 10.09 -11.78
C TRP A 588 -25.99 10.73 -13.16
N PHE A 589 -26.83 11.71 -13.43
CA PHE A 589 -26.71 12.58 -14.58
C PHE A 589 -27.11 14.01 -14.18
N SER A 590 -26.47 14.99 -14.79
CA SER A 590 -26.86 16.38 -14.61
C SER A 590 -28.22 16.62 -15.25
N ARG A 591 -29.12 17.24 -14.49
CA ARG A 591 -30.41 17.73 -14.99
C ARG A 591 -30.36 19.21 -15.33
N PHE A 592 -29.24 19.89 -15.03
CA PHE A 592 -29.13 21.31 -15.32
C PHE A 592 -29.15 21.52 -16.85
N PRO A 593 -29.93 22.48 -17.36
CA PRO A 593 -30.06 22.67 -18.80
C PRO A 593 -28.71 22.83 -19.49
N GLU A 594 -28.54 22.15 -20.61
CA GLU A 594 -27.32 22.14 -21.41
C GLU A 594 -26.07 21.49 -20.77
N CYS A 595 -26.12 20.96 -19.54
CA CYS A 595 -25.04 20.11 -19.04
C CYS A 595 -24.98 18.78 -19.80
N ARG A 596 -23.78 18.39 -20.24
CA ARG A 596 -23.54 17.21 -21.05
C ARG A 596 -23.35 15.98 -20.17
N ASN A 597 -24.02 14.90 -20.52
CA ASN A 597 -23.88 13.58 -19.91
C ASN A 597 -23.34 12.61 -20.97
N ILE A 598 -22.23 11.94 -20.68
CA ILE A 598 -21.55 11.05 -21.64
C ILE A 598 -21.91 9.61 -21.30
N VAL A 599 -22.34 8.85 -22.31
CA VAL A 599 -22.66 7.43 -22.19
C VAL A 599 -22.03 6.68 -23.35
N TYR A 600 -21.53 5.48 -23.09
CA TYR A 600 -21.23 4.48 -24.11
C TYR A 600 -22.14 3.27 -23.93
N LEU A 601 -22.67 2.77 -25.04
CA LEU A 601 -23.46 1.53 -25.09
C LEU A 601 -22.71 0.49 -25.91
N GLU A 602 -22.30 -0.60 -25.27
CA GLU A 602 -21.66 -1.75 -25.91
C GLU A 602 -22.71 -2.58 -26.65
N GLY A 603 -22.51 -2.83 -27.94
CA GLY A 603 -23.40 -3.66 -28.78
C GLY A 603 -24.68 -2.97 -29.28
N ALA A 604 -24.61 -1.67 -29.64
CA ALA A 604 -25.76 -0.91 -30.15
C ALA A 604 -25.46 -0.12 -31.43
N ASP A 605 -26.49 0.06 -32.28
CA ASP A 605 -26.45 0.87 -33.49
C ASP A 605 -27.07 2.26 -33.26
N PRO A 606 -26.72 3.31 -34.06
CA PRO A 606 -27.09 4.69 -33.76
C PRO A 606 -28.59 5.00 -33.69
N ASP A 607 -29.43 4.09 -34.18
CA ASP A 607 -30.89 4.14 -34.11
C ASP A 607 -31.47 3.50 -32.83
N GLY A 608 -30.62 3.04 -31.91
CA GLY A 608 -31.03 2.34 -30.70
C GLY A 608 -31.38 0.87 -30.90
N GLY A 609 -30.99 0.28 -32.03
CA GLY A 609 -31.01 -1.16 -32.26
C GLY A 609 -29.85 -1.89 -31.55
N MET A 610 -30.07 -3.13 -31.12
CA MET A 610 -28.98 -4.00 -30.65
C MET A 610 -28.33 -4.70 -31.84
N ASN A 611 -27.01 -4.88 -31.80
CA ASN A 611 -26.27 -5.68 -32.78
C ASN A 611 -25.62 -6.92 -32.14
N SER A 612 -24.83 -7.67 -32.92
CA SER A 612 -24.24 -8.96 -32.50
C SER A 612 -23.07 -8.83 -31.53
N ASP A 613 -22.64 -7.61 -31.19
CA ASP A 613 -21.50 -7.33 -30.30
C ASP A 613 -20.21 -8.08 -30.73
N GLU A 614 -19.93 -8.07 -32.04
CA GLU A 614 -18.78 -8.77 -32.60
C GLU A 614 -17.45 -8.06 -32.24
N PRO A 615 -16.43 -8.79 -31.76
CA PRO A 615 -15.14 -8.22 -31.42
C PRO A 615 -14.43 -7.54 -32.60
N ASP A 616 -13.51 -6.62 -32.30
CA ASP A 616 -12.74 -5.82 -33.25
C ASP A 616 -13.60 -4.91 -34.16
N LYS A 617 -14.80 -4.48 -33.75
CA LYS A 617 -15.64 -3.57 -34.55
C LYS A 617 -15.97 -2.25 -33.87
N PHE A 618 -16.34 -1.26 -34.67
CA PHE A 618 -16.98 -0.03 -34.20
C PHE A 618 -18.50 -0.20 -34.19
N ASN A 619 -18.96 -1.13 -33.35
CA ASN A 619 -20.35 -1.55 -33.19
C ASN A 619 -20.93 -1.13 -31.83
N ASP A 620 -20.27 -0.19 -31.15
CA ASP A 620 -20.78 0.46 -29.94
C ASP A 620 -21.22 1.88 -30.26
N LEU A 621 -21.90 2.51 -29.31
CA LEU A 621 -22.27 3.92 -29.40
C LEU A 621 -21.54 4.75 -28.37
N ARG A 622 -21.09 5.92 -28.83
CA ARG A 622 -20.77 7.06 -27.98
C ARG A 622 -21.94 8.04 -28.05
N ILE A 623 -22.49 8.39 -26.91
CA ILE A 623 -23.66 9.24 -26.78
C ILE A 623 -23.32 10.43 -25.87
N VAL A 624 -23.76 11.60 -26.28
CA VAL A 624 -23.82 12.78 -25.40
C VAL A 624 -25.26 13.24 -25.36
N PHE A 625 -25.85 13.29 -24.17
CA PHE A 625 -27.20 13.79 -23.97
C PHE A 625 -27.25 14.93 -22.95
N TRP A 626 -28.29 15.75 -23.05
CA TRP A 626 -28.59 16.86 -22.14
C TRP A 626 -30.09 17.14 -22.11
N PHE A 627 -30.50 18.01 -21.19
CA PHE A 627 -31.88 18.46 -21.07
C PHE A 627 -31.98 19.93 -21.46
N ASP A 628 -33.11 20.32 -22.04
CA ASP A 628 -33.46 21.73 -22.16
C ASP A 628 -34.11 22.26 -20.86
N THR A 629 -34.55 23.51 -20.87
CA THR A 629 -35.17 24.17 -19.70
C THR A 629 -36.49 23.55 -19.25
N GLN A 630 -37.15 22.77 -20.12
CA GLN A 630 -38.40 22.07 -19.86
C GLN A 630 -38.17 20.58 -19.51
N GLY A 631 -36.93 20.10 -19.55
CA GLY A 631 -36.59 18.71 -19.30
C GLY A 631 -36.69 17.82 -20.53
N ALA A 632 -36.87 18.38 -21.74
CA ALA A 632 -36.87 17.57 -22.95
C ALA A 632 -35.47 17.04 -23.24
N ILE A 633 -35.39 15.75 -23.57
CA ILE A 633 -34.14 15.06 -23.85
C ILE A 633 -33.60 15.48 -25.22
N LYS A 634 -32.32 15.86 -25.26
CA LYS A 634 -31.55 16.10 -26.49
C LYS A 634 -30.33 15.20 -26.48
N HIS A 635 -29.95 14.63 -27.62
CA HIS A 635 -28.78 13.77 -27.70
C HIS A 635 -28.08 13.85 -29.06
N LEU A 636 -26.82 13.45 -29.06
CA LEU A 636 -26.00 13.15 -30.23
C LEU A 636 -25.39 11.76 -30.03
N ALA A 637 -25.33 10.96 -31.09
CA ALA A 637 -24.77 9.62 -31.06
C ALA A 637 -23.80 9.41 -32.23
N TRP A 638 -22.70 8.71 -31.97
CA TRP A 638 -21.68 8.38 -32.98
C TRP A 638 -21.25 6.92 -32.82
N GLU A 639 -20.96 6.28 -33.95
CA GLU A 639 -20.31 4.96 -33.97
C GLU A 639 -19.00 5.01 -33.19
N ALA A 640 -18.80 4.03 -32.32
CA ALA A 640 -17.68 3.95 -31.41
C ALA A 640 -17.31 2.50 -31.09
N THR A 641 -16.29 2.34 -30.27
CA THR A 641 -15.96 1.10 -29.58
C THR A 641 -15.55 1.41 -28.15
N THR A 642 -15.90 0.52 -27.24
CA THR A 642 -15.48 0.47 -25.83
C THR A 642 -14.49 -0.68 -25.59
N GLU A 643 -14.09 -1.35 -26.66
CA GLU A 643 -13.28 -2.56 -26.67
C GLU A 643 -11.86 -2.29 -27.22
N PRO A 644 -10.88 -3.11 -26.84
CA PRO A 644 -9.60 -3.18 -27.53
C PRO A 644 -9.76 -3.84 -28.90
N GLY A 645 -8.99 -3.37 -29.88
CA GLY A 645 -8.87 -4.06 -31.16
C GLY A 645 -8.08 -5.37 -31.04
N ASP A 646 -8.28 -6.27 -32.00
CA ASP A 646 -7.66 -7.61 -32.01
C ASP A 646 -6.14 -7.55 -31.85
N PHE A 647 -5.50 -6.55 -32.47
CA PHE A 647 -4.05 -6.34 -32.35
C PHE A 647 -3.60 -6.25 -30.88
N PHE A 648 -4.32 -5.49 -30.05
CA PHE A 648 -3.97 -5.31 -28.64
C PHE A 648 -4.50 -6.41 -27.73
N THR A 649 -5.55 -7.11 -28.13
CA THR A 649 -5.98 -8.35 -27.46
C THR A 649 -4.93 -9.44 -27.60
N ASP A 650 -4.38 -9.62 -28.80
CA ASP A 650 -3.39 -10.66 -29.08
C ASP A 650 -1.96 -10.25 -28.68
N ASN A 651 -1.68 -8.94 -28.68
CA ASN A 651 -0.39 -8.35 -28.27
C ASN A 651 -0.60 -7.32 -27.13
N PRO A 652 -0.98 -7.77 -25.92
CA PRO A 652 -1.35 -6.85 -24.86
C PRO A 652 -0.14 -6.06 -24.36
N VAL A 653 -0.33 -4.75 -24.22
CA VAL A 653 0.69 -3.84 -23.67
C VAL A 653 1.03 -4.19 -22.22
N ASN A 654 0.04 -4.68 -21.48
CA ASN A 654 0.21 -5.17 -20.13
C ASN A 654 0.24 -6.72 -20.15
N PRO A 655 1.24 -7.38 -19.53
CA PRO A 655 1.31 -8.84 -19.49
C PRO A 655 0.11 -9.51 -18.80
N ALA A 656 -0.69 -8.75 -18.05
CA ALA A 656 -1.94 -9.24 -17.46
C ALA A 656 -3.08 -9.39 -18.48
N GLY A 657 -3.02 -8.80 -19.67
CA GLY A 657 -4.09 -8.85 -20.68
C GLY A 657 -4.52 -7.48 -21.20
N ALA A 658 -5.35 -7.47 -22.25
CA ALA A 658 -5.91 -6.24 -22.81
C ALA A 658 -6.91 -5.60 -21.83
N ALA A 659 -7.03 -4.28 -21.86
CA ALA A 659 -7.93 -3.57 -20.95
C ALA A 659 -9.35 -3.50 -21.53
N ARG A 660 -10.33 -3.97 -20.76
CA ARG A 660 -11.77 -3.80 -21.04
C ARG A 660 -12.42 -3.08 -19.86
N ILE A 661 -12.82 -1.82 -20.02
CA ILE A 661 -13.37 -1.01 -18.90
C ILE A 661 -14.58 -1.72 -18.27
N LYS A 662 -14.56 -1.94 -16.97
CA LYS A 662 -15.71 -2.53 -16.27
C LYS A 662 -16.93 -1.62 -16.46
N PHE A 663 -18.09 -2.19 -16.78
CA PHE A 663 -19.33 -1.42 -16.86
C PHE A 663 -19.61 -0.64 -15.57
N GLY A 664 -20.11 0.59 -15.71
CA GLY A 664 -20.28 1.53 -14.62
C GLY A 664 -20.07 2.97 -15.05
N GLN A 665 -20.02 3.87 -14.08
CA GLN A 665 -20.00 5.31 -14.33
C GLN A 665 -18.81 6.00 -13.66
N TYR A 666 -17.87 6.54 -14.45
CA TYR A 666 -16.55 6.98 -14.01
C TYR A 666 -16.38 8.50 -14.17
N LYS A 667 -15.88 9.18 -13.13
CA LYS A 667 -15.46 10.61 -13.19
C LYS A 667 -13.95 10.70 -13.46
N ALA A 668 -13.54 10.32 -14.66
CA ALA A 668 -12.14 9.99 -14.93
C ALA A 668 -11.47 10.73 -16.09
N TRP A 669 -12.18 11.60 -16.83
CA TRP A 669 -11.58 12.25 -18.01
C TRP A 669 -11.70 13.76 -18.01
N ALA A 670 -10.67 14.46 -18.48
CA ALA A 670 -10.68 15.91 -18.71
C ALA A 670 -10.24 16.25 -20.13
N VAL A 671 -10.53 17.45 -20.62
CA VAL A 671 -10.05 17.88 -21.94
C VAL A 671 -8.52 17.94 -21.95
N GLY A 672 -7.90 17.31 -22.94
CA GLY A 672 -6.46 17.27 -23.12
C GLY A 672 -6.07 16.85 -24.53
N ILE A 673 -4.81 16.43 -24.71
CA ILE A 673 -4.27 16.02 -26.01
C ILE A 673 -3.91 14.54 -25.99
N HIS A 674 -4.51 13.76 -26.89
CA HIS A 674 -4.15 12.35 -27.09
C HIS A 674 -2.84 12.26 -27.88
N ARG A 675 -1.79 11.67 -27.27
CA ARG A 675 -0.48 11.39 -27.91
C ARG A 675 0.19 12.60 -28.59
N GLY A 676 -0.09 13.82 -28.14
CA GLY A 676 0.42 15.04 -28.78
C GLY A 676 -0.16 15.33 -30.17
N ASP A 677 -1.21 14.62 -30.57
CA ASP A 677 -1.77 14.65 -31.93
C ASP A 677 -3.06 15.48 -32.00
N HIS A 678 -4.08 15.10 -31.21
CA HIS A 678 -5.39 15.76 -31.27
C HIS A 678 -6.08 15.93 -29.92
N GLU A 679 -7.02 16.87 -29.87
CA GLU A 679 -7.85 17.12 -28.70
C GLU A 679 -8.73 15.91 -28.41
N ALA A 680 -8.80 15.52 -27.14
CA ALA A 680 -9.52 14.34 -26.66
C ALA A 680 -9.94 14.54 -25.21
N LEU A 681 -10.75 13.63 -24.68
CA LEU A 681 -10.91 13.48 -23.24
C LEU A 681 -9.84 12.51 -22.71
N VAL A 682 -8.85 13.02 -21.99
CA VAL A 682 -7.72 12.25 -21.48
C VAL A 682 -7.99 11.72 -20.09
N GLN A 683 -7.52 10.50 -19.80
CA GLN A 683 -7.68 9.90 -18.48
C GLN A 683 -6.87 10.68 -17.43
N VAL A 684 -7.53 11.12 -16.35
CA VAL A 684 -6.93 11.89 -15.24
C VAL A 684 -7.34 11.37 -13.86
N ALA A 685 -8.13 10.29 -13.81
CA ALA A 685 -8.41 9.54 -12.59
C ALA A 685 -8.52 8.06 -12.93
N ASP A 686 -8.59 7.23 -11.89
CA ASP A 686 -8.61 5.77 -12.09
C ASP A 686 -9.83 5.33 -12.92
N VAL A 687 -9.70 4.21 -13.59
CA VAL A 687 -10.85 3.43 -14.07
C VAL A 687 -10.59 1.97 -13.70
N SER A 688 -11.65 1.19 -13.55
CA SER A 688 -11.52 -0.26 -13.34
C SER A 688 -11.64 -0.95 -14.69
N VAL A 689 -10.72 -1.88 -14.98
CA VAL A 689 -10.71 -2.67 -16.20
C VAL A 689 -10.62 -4.14 -15.85
N TYR A 690 -11.25 -4.99 -16.65
CA TYR A 690 -10.91 -6.40 -16.71
C TYR A 690 -9.69 -6.57 -17.62
N ARG A 691 -8.74 -7.39 -17.17
CA ARG A 691 -7.51 -7.71 -17.90
C ARG A 691 -7.70 -9.03 -18.65
N ASP A 692 -8.08 -8.92 -19.91
CA ASP A 692 -8.37 -10.04 -20.82
C ASP A 692 -7.11 -10.88 -21.07
N LYS A 693 -6.82 -11.78 -20.14
CA LYS A 693 -5.58 -12.56 -20.09
C LYS A 693 -5.69 -13.81 -20.96
N ASN A 694 -6.88 -14.40 -20.97
CA ASN A 694 -7.21 -15.59 -21.72
C ASN A 694 -7.53 -15.28 -23.20
N ARG A 695 -7.69 -14.00 -23.56
CA ARG A 695 -7.94 -13.51 -24.93
C ARG A 695 -9.26 -13.99 -25.49
N ASP A 696 -10.25 -14.22 -24.62
CA ASP A 696 -11.56 -14.69 -25.05
C ASP A 696 -12.45 -13.55 -25.59
N ARG A 697 -11.98 -12.30 -25.47
CA ARG A 697 -12.67 -11.07 -25.87
C ARG A 697 -13.91 -10.76 -25.03
N ILE A 698 -14.10 -11.45 -23.92
CA ILE A 698 -15.24 -11.27 -23.03
C ILE A 698 -14.85 -10.21 -21.98
N ARG A 699 -15.73 -9.22 -21.78
CA ARG A 699 -15.47 -8.13 -20.83
C ARG A 699 -15.37 -8.60 -19.39
N THR A 700 -15.96 -9.74 -19.00
CA THR A 700 -16.07 -10.17 -17.60
C THR A 700 -15.43 -11.53 -17.38
N GLY A 701 -15.11 -11.86 -16.12
CA GLY A 701 -14.55 -13.16 -15.73
C GLY A 701 -13.05 -13.11 -15.44
N ASP A 702 -12.34 -12.12 -15.98
CA ASP A 702 -10.92 -11.88 -15.70
C ASP A 702 -10.66 -11.06 -14.42
N ALA A 703 -9.38 -10.98 -14.05
CA ALA A 703 -8.93 -10.15 -12.95
C ALA A 703 -9.23 -8.67 -13.21
N ILE A 704 -9.76 -7.99 -12.19
CA ILE A 704 -9.98 -6.55 -12.21
C ILE A 704 -8.69 -5.84 -11.80
N ASP A 705 -8.36 -4.80 -12.54
CA ASP A 705 -7.26 -3.87 -12.28
C ASP A 705 -7.81 -2.44 -12.27
N THR A 706 -7.40 -1.62 -11.32
CA THR A 706 -7.90 -0.24 -11.14
C THR A 706 -6.73 0.73 -11.09
N GLY A 707 -6.76 1.76 -11.93
CA GLY A 707 -5.68 2.74 -11.98
C GLY A 707 -5.75 3.66 -13.21
N ILE A 708 -4.66 4.40 -13.43
CA ILE A 708 -4.44 5.22 -14.62
C ILE A 708 -3.70 4.39 -15.68
N PHE A 709 -4.34 4.20 -16.83
CA PHE A 709 -3.86 3.33 -17.91
C PHE A 709 -3.63 4.08 -19.24
N GLY A 710 -3.94 5.37 -19.30
CA GLY A 710 -3.91 6.15 -20.55
C GLY A 710 -5.09 5.83 -21.48
N ILE A 711 -6.21 5.36 -20.90
CA ILE A 711 -7.46 5.03 -21.59
C ILE A 711 -8.20 6.33 -21.89
N ASN A 712 -7.97 6.89 -23.07
CA ASN A 712 -8.54 8.19 -23.48
C ASN A 712 -9.84 8.00 -24.26
N GLN A 713 -10.66 9.05 -24.38
CA GLN A 713 -11.73 9.12 -25.35
C GLN A 713 -11.30 9.91 -26.59
N HIS A 714 -10.98 9.22 -27.67
CA HIS A 714 -10.32 9.81 -28.85
C HIS A 714 -10.97 9.33 -30.17
N TRP A 715 -10.45 9.72 -31.33
CA TRP A 715 -10.98 9.24 -32.62
C TRP A 715 -10.32 7.95 -33.11
N GLY A 716 -11.03 7.23 -33.98
CA GLY A 716 -10.60 5.96 -34.59
C GLY A 716 -9.81 6.14 -35.90
N TYR A 717 -9.36 7.35 -36.22
CA TYR A 717 -8.54 7.64 -37.41
C TYR A 717 -9.22 7.26 -38.74
N ASP A 718 -10.56 7.32 -38.78
CA ASP A 718 -11.37 7.01 -39.96
C ASP A 718 -11.10 5.62 -40.55
N VAL A 719 -10.68 4.66 -39.71
CA VAL A 719 -10.57 3.26 -40.13
C VAL A 719 -11.96 2.66 -40.40
N SER A 720 -11.97 1.50 -41.07
CA SER A 720 -13.22 0.80 -41.38
C SER A 720 -14.01 0.51 -40.11
N ARG A 721 -15.35 0.56 -40.20
CA ARG A 721 -16.25 0.14 -39.11
C ARG A 721 -15.99 -1.31 -38.69
N ASP A 722 -15.57 -2.15 -39.62
CA ASP A 722 -15.40 -3.59 -39.41
C ASP A 722 -14.05 -3.99 -38.81
N SER A 723 -13.16 -3.04 -38.47
CA SER A 723 -11.90 -3.36 -37.79
C SER A 723 -11.34 -2.18 -36.99
N ILE A 724 -11.22 -2.35 -35.67
CA ILE A 724 -10.59 -1.38 -34.75
C ILE A 724 -9.08 -1.28 -35.01
N LYS A 725 -8.46 -2.35 -35.53
CA LYS A 725 -7.01 -2.43 -35.78
C LYS A 725 -6.20 -2.14 -34.51
N ASN A 726 -5.24 -1.22 -34.58
CA ASN A 726 -4.39 -0.79 -33.48
C ASN A 726 -4.78 0.59 -32.94
N THR A 727 -6.05 0.98 -33.06
CA THR A 727 -6.52 2.29 -32.61
C THR A 727 -6.87 2.31 -31.12
N SER A 728 -7.32 1.17 -30.55
CA SER A 728 -7.71 1.07 -29.14
C SER A 728 -7.01 -0.10 -28.44
N ALA A 729 -6.28 0.18 -27.35
CA ALA A 729 -5.79 -0.83 -26.41
C ALA A 729 -6.72 -0.98 -25.18
N GLY A 730 -7.97 -0.52 -25.31
CA GLY A 730 -8.94 -0.34 -24.22
C GLY A 730 -9.42 1.11 -24.06
N CYS A 731 -9.10 1.99 -25.01
CA CYS A 731 -9.64 3.36 -25.09
C CYS A 731 -11.14 3.35 -25.44
N LEU A 732 -11.82 4.47 -25.20
CA LEU A 732 -13.16 4.71 -25.71
C LEU A 732 -13.03 5.47 -27.03
N VAL A 733 -13.31 4.83 -28.16
CA VAL A 733 -12.89 5.38 -29.46
C VAL A 733 -14.09 5.62 -30.36
N GLY A 734 -14.35 6.89 -30.69
CA GLY A 734 -15.33 7.23 -31.70
C GLY A 734 -14.75 7.08 -33.10
N ARG A 735 -15.42 6.40 -34.02
CA ARG A 735 -14.82 5.94 -35.28
C ARG A 735 -14.25 7.06 -36.14
N THR A 736 -15.04 8.11 -36.39
CA THR A 736 -14.68 9.15 -37.37
C THR A 736 -14.05 10.39 -36.74
N THR A 737 -13.12 11.00 -37.46
CA THR A 737 -12.49 12.28 -37.08
C THR A 737 -13.52 13.40 -37.02
N ALA A 738 -14.45 13.43 -37.99
CA ALA A 738 -15.51 14.44 -38.05
C ALA A 738 -16.45 14.35 -36.82
N GLY A 739 -16.96 13.15 -36.53
CA GLY A 739 -17.82 12.95 -35.36
C GLY A 739 -17.09 13.19 -34.03
N HIS A 740 -15.79 12.92 -33.96
CA HIS A 740 -15.01 13.27 -32.77
C HIS A 740 -14.85 14.79 -32.57
N LYS A 741 -14.70 15.57 -33.64
CA LYS A 741 -14.67 17.04 -33.54
C LYS A 741 -16.00 17.60 -33.05
N GLU A 742 -17.12 17.06 -33.51
CA GLU A 742 -18.46 17.39 -33.01
C GLU A 742 -18.63 17.01 -31.53
N PHE A 743 -18.15 15.82 -31.15
CA PHE A 743 -18.13 15.38 -29.75
C PHE A 743 -17.36 16.36 -28.85
N MET A 744 -16.13 16.74 -29.23
CA MET A 744 -15.34 17.70 -28.47
C MET A 744 -15.98 19.08 -28.41
N GLN A 745 -16.60 19.54 -29.50
CA GLN A 745 -17.35 20.79 -29.51
C GLN A 745 -18.55 20.75 -28.55
N SER A 746 -19.28 19.63 -28.50
CA SER A 746 -20.39 19.43 -27.57
C SER A 746 -19.90 19.42 -26.11
N VAL A 747 -18.88 18.63 -25.81
CA VAL A 747 -18.26 18.54 -24.47
C VAL A 747 -17.78 19.91 -23.97
N LYS A 748 -17.13 20.71 -24.82
CA LYS A 748 -16.63 22.06 -24.48
C LYS A 748 -17.74 23.11 -24.36
N SER A 749 -18.97 22.78 -24.77
CA SER A 749 -20.14 23.61 -24.53
C SER A 749 -20.78 23.40 -23.15
N ASP A 750 -20.36 22.37 -22.40
CA ASP A 750 -20.85 22.10 -21.05
C ASP A 750 -20.61 23.30 -20.10
N PRO A 751 -21.66 23.80 -19.41
CA PRO A 751 -21.52 24.88 -18.44
C PRO A 751 -20.44 24.65 -17.36
N ARG A 752 -20.28 23.41 -16.87
CA ARG A 752 -19.28 23.06 -15.85
C ARG A 752 -17.86 23.15 -16.40
N TYR A 753 -17.66 22.76 -17.65
CA TYR A 753 -16.38 22.95 -18.34
C TYR A 753 -16.09 24.43 -18.59
N ARG A 754 -17.09 25.22 -18.99
CA ARG A 754 -16.91 26.68 -19.15
C ARG A 754 -16.57 27.38 -17.83
N ALA A 755 -17.08 26.87 -16.71
CA ALA A 755 -16.71 27.34 -15.37
C ALA A 755 -15.27 26.95 -14.99
N ASN A 756 -14.78 25.79 -15.44
CA ASN A 756 -13.39 25.37 -15.27
C ASN A 756 -12.94 24.40 -16.38
N ASN A 757 -11.99 24.81 -17.22
CA ASN A 757 -11.48 23.99 -18.32
C ASN A 757 -10.75 22.71 -17.85
N SER A 758 -10.44 22.58 -16.56
CA SER A 758 -9.91 21.34 -15.94
C SER A 758 -11.01 20.42 -15.40
N TYR A 759 -12.28 20.68 -15.75
CA TYR A 759 -13.42 19.87 -15.33
C TYR A 759 -13.25 18.40 -15.73
N LYS A 760 -13.49 17.51 -14.77
CA LYS A 760 -13.48 16.06 -14.97
C LYS A 760 -14.90 15.60 -15.32
N PHE A 761 -15.08 15.12 -16.54
CA PHE A 761 -16.33 14.59 -17.05
C PHE A 761 -16.63 13.21 -16.47
N VAL A 762 -17.92 13.01 -16.19
CA VAL A 762 -18.51 11.72 -15.86
C VAL A 762 -18.87 11.00 -17.17
N THR A 763 -18.46 9.73 -17.30
CA THR A 763 -18.83 8.87 -18.43
C THR A 763 -19.38 7.54 -17.92
N THR A 764 -20.52 7.13 -18.46
CA THR A 764 -21.18 5.86 -18.15
C THR A 764 -20.92 4.87 -19.27
N ILE A 765 -20.52 3.64 -18.95
CA ILE A 765 -20.34 2.56 -19.93
C ILE A 765 -21.30 1.45 -19.55
N LEU A 766 -22.21 1.09 -20.46
CA LEU A 766 -23.30 0.14 -20.21
C LEU A 766 -23.37 -0.92 -21.31
N PRO A 767 -23.80 -2.15 -21.00
CA PRO A 767 -24.14 -3.15 -22.00
C PRO A 767 -25.52 -2.85 -22.62
N ALA A 768 -25.62 -2.79 -23.95
CA ALA A 768 -26.87 -2.48 -24.63
C ALA A 768 -27.96 -3.52 -24.35
N ASP A 769 -27.59 -4.79 -24.12
CA ASP A 769 -28.55 -5.87 -23.90
C ASP A 769 -29.30 -5.77 -22.56
N GLN A 770 -28.75 -5.07 -21.57
CA GLN A 770 -29.44 -4.77 -20.30
C GLN A 770 -30.22 -3.44 -20.34
N VAL A 771 -29.88 -2.58 -21.30
CA VAL A 771 -30.45 -1.23 -21.42
C VAL A 771 -31.64 -1.22 -22.38
N LEU A 772 -31.51 -1.89 -23.53
CA LEU A 772 -32.45 -1.78 -24.65
C LEU A 772 -33.40 -2.97 -24.78
N ARG A 773 -33.22 -4.05 -24.00
CA ARG A 773 -34.23 -5.12 -23.93
C ARG A 773 -35.52 -4.58 -23.29
N ALA A 774 -36.64 -4.84 -23.98
CA ALA A 774 -37.98 -4.41 -23.60
C ALA A 774 -38.51 -5.19 -22.39
#